data_AF-A0A0R0MFV8-F1
#
_entry.id   AF-A0A0R0MFV8-F1
#
_cell.length_a   1.000
_cell.length_b   1.000
_cell.length_c   1.000
_cell.angle_alpha   90.00
_cell.angle_beta   90.00
_cell.angle_gamma   90.00
#
_symmetry.space_group_name_H-M   'P 1'
#
loop_
_entity.id
_entity.type
_entity.pdbx_description
1 polymer ?
#
loop_
_entity_poly.entity_id
_entity_poly.type
_entity_poly.pdbx_seq_one_letter_code
_entity_poly.pdbx_strand_id
1 'polypeptide(L)'
;EVREALSISARQERIIKPSTDVEIYNIVKQRMFSSICSNAARDAGREYMQVYKNSRLDLPSGCKDSSYAESIEQSYPFHPELFNLLTKKIASIPNFQRTRGALRLLAIVIRYLWQELEDLAENSAIMGENSPFWIPMIHPHHIPLGMEEEITSDLTSRLDRPLMRIPIQADIYNPDGREAHSQIQDKEWSAADKPPFTSWVTRTIFLNSINQGTAAGIRVSELNLCLLTPGMDIGFVQTVLERLGEVAWYLDYDQFTSTARFKEEPSLNKVIAQEKEQVTTTETKERLRRERDTIFADHCFKLVSGPVNPSDVDDVADYIALCVIDFDEATISDTTQVAPTLVERVFENTGESGKFRIYKNRLLFLVANKQELERSLDNMREYIAIENIMRSADKLQDLSEGQRKKLKEREGNFKLNVRVSIGNTYRHLFYPESDRVKAPKGLMHYTLPAQDSGDAKKKQQEVLLKKLRDCGKIRMEDAAAYAPSYIVQKVWPAGIDHWKTKEMKEAFFKDVSLKMFLDGEISKLRETIRNGILDGSWDMKIGEKVFIKAENLKVPDSIEFSEGVELYRPGILELPKPREIEISAQVMFSKDMKKPVRVGWRASGGLKVQMYENGKIIDKEFRPRDEYSTEIGETTIFKIVVDYGNGEILEKETTAFIGGGGNEGERYGDSTRKTTVGGFSAAESGSIFAVKPLIFSYAGTVNSSFVKLSDFIKDNKPA
;
A
#
# COMPACT_ATOMS: atom_id res chain seq x y z
N GLU A 1 -90.16 5.84 3.98
CA GLU A 1 -88.83 6.13 3.41
C GLU A 1 -87.70 5.29 4.03
N VAL A 2 -87.26 5.47 5.28
CA VAL A 2 -86.15 4.64 5.84
C VAL A 2 -86.52 3.15 6.04
N ARG A 3 -87.79 2.85 6.37
CA ARG A 3 -88.29 1.46 6.49
C ARG A 3 -88.51 0.74 5.15
N GLU A 4 -88.60 1.51 4.07
CA GLU A 4 -88.85 1.01 2.71
C GLU A 4 -87.51 0.72 2.00
N ALA A 5 -86.47 1.52 2.29
CA ALA A 5 -85.10 1.21 1.90
C ALA A 5 -84.56 -0.07 2.56
N LEU A 6 -84.97 -0.34 3.81
CA LEU A 6 -84.62 -1.59 4.52
C LEU A 6 -85.39 -2.82 4.00
N SER A 7 -86.62 -2.66 3.53
CA SER A 7 -87.40 -3.77 2.94
C SER A 7 -86.97 -4.10 1.50
N ILE A 8 -86.34 -3.15 0.79
CA ILE A 8 -85.72 -3.36 -0.53
C ILE A 8 -84.35 -4.05 -0.41
N SER A 9 -83.58 -3.78 0.65
CA SER A 9 -82.30 -4.47 0.92
C SER A 9 -82.47 -5.93 1.41
N ALA A 10 -83.60 -6.26 2.04
CA ALA A 10 -83.88 -7.59 2.59
C ALA A 10 -84.46 -8.61 1.59
N ARG A 11 -84.70 -8.24 0.33
CA ARG A 11 -85.16 -9.16 -0.72
C ARG A 11 -84.12 -9.27 -1.84
N GLN A 12 -83.24 -10.27 -1.65
CA GLN A 12 -82.32 -10.92 -2.60
C GLN A 12 -80.80 -10.73 -2.42
N GLU A 13 -80.31 -10.45 -1.21
CA GLU A 13 -79.08 -11.14 -0.80
C GLU A 13 -79.46 -12.52 -0.28
N ARG A 14 -79.57 -13.49 -1.21
CA ARG A 14 -79.33 -14.88 -0.82
C ARG A 14 -77.93 -14.89 -0.23
N ILE A 15 -77.84 -15.11 1.07
CA ILE A 15 -76.59 -15.46 1.75
C ILE A 15 -76.13 -16.77 1.11
N ILE A 16 -75.37 -16.65 0.02
CA ILE A 16 -74.68 -17.75 -0.63
C ILE A 16 -73.59 -18.12 0.38
N LYS A 17 -73.75 -19.29 1.02
CA LYS A 17 -72.68 -19.92 1.81
C LYS A 17 -71.38 -19.88 0.99
N PRO A 18 -70.19 -19.75 1.62
CA PRO A 18 -68.94 -19.88 0.88
C PRO A 18 -68.99 -21.17 0.07
N SER A 19 -68.99 -21.02 -1.24
CA SER A 19 -69.05 -22.11 -2.21
C SER A 19 -67.91 -23.09 -1.95
N THR A 20 -68.20 -24.39 -2.01
CA THR A 20 -67.15 -25.41 -1.99
C THR A 20 -66.23 -25.24 -3.21
N ASP A 21 -64.95 -25.66 -3.12
CA ASP A 21 -63.98 -25.58 -4.22
C ASP A 21 -64.58 -26.10 -5.56
N VAL A 22 -65.45 -27.12 -5.47
CA VAL A 22 -66.19 -27.74 -6.59
C VAL A 22 -67.18 -26.80 -7.28
N GLU A 23 -67.91 -25.98 -6.53
CA GLU A 23 -68.82 -24.98 -7.09
C GLU A 23 -68.06 -23.88 -7.83
N ILE A 24 -66.89 -23.50 -7.32
CA ILE A 24 -66.05 -22.47 -7.94
C ILE A 24 -65.49 -22.98 -9.29
N TYR A 25 -65.07 -24.25 -9.39
CA TYR A 25 -64.63 -24.84 -10.67
C TYR A 25 -65.71 -24.71 -11.75
N ASN A 26 -66.95 -25.07 -11.42
CA ASN A 26 -68.05 -25.05 -12.40
C ASN A 26 -68.43 -23.63 -12.83
N ILE A 27 -68.37 -22.66 -11.92
CA ILE A 27 -68.62 -21.24 -12.23
C ILE A 27 -67.55 -20.70 -13.18
N VAL A 28 -66.27 -20.98 -12.92
CA VAL A 28 -65.16 -20.52 -13.78
C VAL A 28 -65.29 -21.12 -15.18
N LYS A 29 -65.50 -22.44 -15.29
CA LYS A 29 -65.66 -23.13 -16.58
C LYS A 29 -66.79 -22.54 -17.42
N GLN A 30 -67.98 -22.36 -16.85
CA GLN A 30 -69.15 -21.82 -17.55
C GLN A 30 -68.99 -20.35 -17.98
N ARG A 31 -68.20 -19.57 -17.24
CA ARG A 31 -67.98 -18.15 -17.56
C ARG A 31 -66.86 -17.92 -18.57
N MET A 32 -65.87 -18.81 -18.61
CA MET A 32 -64.68 -18.64 -19.43
C MET A 32 -64.78 -19.33 -20.80
N PHE A 33 -65.51 -20.44 -20.89
CA PHE A 33 -65.60 -21.25 -22.12
C PHE A 33 -67.05 -21.43 -22.56
N SER A 34 -67.29 -21.36 -23.87
CA SER A 34 -68.61 -21.61 -24.47
C SER A 34 -69.04 -23.07 -24.33
N SER A 35 -68.09 -24.00 -24.47
CA SER A 35 -68.30 -25.44 -24.27
C SER A 35 -66.98 -26.13 -23.92
N ILE A 36 -67.06 -27.24 -23.18
CA ILE A 36 -65.92 -28.08 -22.80
C ILE A 36 -66.31 -29.53 -23.06
N CYS A 37 -65.47 -30.29 -23.74
CA CYS A 37 -65.72 -31.71 -24.02
C CYS A 37 -65.50 -32.57 -22.77
N SER A 38 -66.54 -33.22 -22.26
CA SER A 38 -66.44 -34.08 -21.07
C SER A 38 -65.57 -35.32 -21.31
N ASN A 39 -65.53 -35.85 -22.53
CA ASN A 39 -64.64 -36.97 -22.85
C ASN A 39 -63.17 -36.55 -22.79
N ALA A 40 -62.84 -35.35 -23.30
CA ALA A 40 -61.48 -34.80 -23.21
C ALA A 40 -61.04 -34.58 -21.76
N ALA A 41 -61.94 -34.11 -20.88
CA ALA A 41 -61.66 -33.97 -19.45
C ALA A 41 -61.34 -35.33 -18.77
N ARG A 42 -62.10 -36.38 -19.11
CA ARG A 42 -61.87 -37.74 -18.59
C ARG A 42 -60.57 -38.35 -19.12
N ASP A 43 -60.26 -38.13 -20.39
CA ASP A 43 -59.03 -38.63 -21.01
C ASP A 43 -57.81 -37.90 -20.43
N ALA A 44 -57.88 -36.58 -20.24
CA ALA A 44 -56.85 -35.81 -19.52
C ALA A 44 -56.60 -36.36 -18.10
N GLY A 45 -57.67 -36.60 -17.32
CA GLY A 45 -57.54 -37.21 -15.99
C GLY A 45 -56.83 -38.57 -16.01
N ARG A 46 -57.11 -39.40 -17.02
CA ARG A 46 -56.47 -40.71 -17.20
C ARG A 46 -55.00 -40.59 -17.59
N GLU A 47 -54.68 -39.73 -18.55
CA GLU A 47 -53.32 -39.55 -19.07
C GLU A 47 -52.37 -38.97 -18.02
N TYR A 48 -52.79 -37.90 -17.33
CA TYR A 48 -51.99 -37.31 -16.25
C TYR A 48 -51.78 -38.30 -15.11
N MET A 49 -52.82 -39.05 -14.71
CA MET A 49 -52.68 -40.11 -13.71
C MET A 49 -51.64 -41.15 -14.11
N GLN A 50 -51.64 -41.57 -15.37
CA GLN A 50 -50.68 -42.55 -15.88
C GLN A 50 -49.25 -42.01 -15.80
N VAL A 51 -49.04 -40.74 -16.17
CA VAL A 51 -47.74 -40.08 -16.08
C VAL A 51 -47.28 -39.95 -14.63
N TYR A 52 -48.17 -39.57 -13.70
CA TYR A 52 -47.83 -39.44 -12.27
C TYR A 52 -47.47 -40.78 -11.63
N LYS A 53 -48.18 -41.85 -12.00
CA LYS A 53 -47.85 -43.20 -11.53
C LYS A 53 -46.49 -43.68 -12.03
N ASN A 54 -46.20 -43.43 -13.31
CA ASN A 54 -44.97 -43.89 -13.97
C ASN A 54 -43.75 -42.99 -13.68
N SER A 55 -43.97 -41.78 -13.18
CA SER A 55 -42.90 -40.84 -12.85
C SER A 55 -42.05 -41.32 -11.67
N ARG A 56 -40.74 -41.16 -11.82
CA ARG A 56 -39.72 -41.39 -10.77
C ARG A 56 -39.39 -40.12 -9.99
N LEU A 57 -39.98 -38.99 -10.35
CA LEU A 57 -39.78 -37.72 -9.67
C LEU A 57 -40.42 -37.74 -8.27
N ASP A 58 -39.85 -36.95 -7.37
CA ASP A 58 -40.51 -36.67 -6.09
C ASP A 58 -41.77 -35.84 -6.35
N LEU A 59 -42.91 -36.36 -5.91
CA LEU A 59 -44.24 -35.77 -6.11
C LEU A 59 -45.01 -35.79 -4.78
N PRO A 60 -45.95 -34.85 -4.54
CA PRO A 60 -46.72 -34.79 -3.31
C PRO A 60 -47.55 -36.06 -3.08
N SER A 61 -47.80 -36.38 -1.81
CA SER A 61 -48.66 -37.52 -1.47
C SER A 61 -50.09 -37.32 -2.00
N GLY A 62 -50.70 -38.39 -2.50
CA GLY A 62 -52.07 -38.39 -3.01
C GLY A 62 -52.24 -37.97 -4.47
N CYS A 63 -51.22 -37.46 -5.15
CA CYS A 63 -51.32 -37.13 -6.59
C CYS A 63 -51.50 -38.38 -7.49
N LYS A 64 -51.19 -39.57 -6.96
CA LYS A 64 -51.33 -40.87 -7.66
C LYS A 64 -52.66 -41.57 -7.37
N ASP A 65 -53.50 -40.98 -6.53
CA ASP A 65 -54.78 -41.54 -6.10
C ASP A 65 -55.90 -41.17 -7.07
N SER A 66 -56.90 -42.04 -7.26
CA SER A 66 -57.99 -41.82 -8.22
C SER A 66 -58.73 -40.49 -8.00
N SER A 67 -58.81 -40.02 -6.76
CA SER A 67 -59.39 -38.72 -6.40
C SER A 67 -58.68 -37.53 -7.05
N TYR A 68 -57.38 -37.62 -7.34
CA TYR A 68 -56.66 -36.57 -8.06
C TYR A 68 -57.02 -36.55 -9.55
N ALA A 69 -57.22 -37.72 -10.18
CA ALA A 69 -57.73 -37.78 -11.56
C ALA A 69 -59.16 -37.22 -11.66
N GLU A 70 -60.02 -37.49 -10.68
CA GLU A 70 -61.34 -36.87 -10.59
C GLU A 70 -61.23 -35.34 -10.43
N SER A 71 -60.23 -34.86 -9.67
CA SER A 71 -59.96 -33.43 -9.53
C SER A 71 -59.54 -32.80 -10.85
N ILE A 72 -58.71 -33.48 -11.66
CA ILE A 72 -58.33 -33.05 -13.02
C ILE A 72 -59.56 -33.00 -13.93
N GLU A 73 -60.41 -34.05 -13.93
CA GLU A 73 -61.65 -34.07 -14.73
C GLU A 73 -62.59 -32.91 -14.33
N GLN A 74 -62.66 -32.59 -13.04
CA GLN A 74 -63.48 -31.48 -12.53
C GLN A 74 -62.88 -30.10 -12.84
N SER A 75 -61.57 -29.94 -12.85
CA SER A 75 -60.91 -28.64 -13.08
C SER A 75 -60.62 -28.35 -14.54
N TYR A 76 -60.69 -29.35 -15.43
CA TYR A 76 -60.41 -29.21 -16.86
C TYR A 76 -61.20 -28.04 -17.50
N PRO A 77 -60.55 -27.15 -18.29
CA PRO A 77 -59.19 -27.25 -18.86
C PRO A 77 -58.07 -26.61 -18.02
N PHE A 78 -58.25 -26.45 -16.70
CA PHE A 78 -57.20 -25.94 -15.80
C PHE A 78 -56.59 -27.07 -14.97
N HIS A 79 -55.27 -27.03 -14.79
CA HIS A 79 -54.58 -27.93 -13.87
C HIS A 79 -55.02 -27.64 -12.43
N PRO A 80 -55.25 -28.67 -11.57
CA PRO A 80 -55.69 -28.45 -10.18
C PRO A 80 -54.77 -27.49 -9.40
N GLU A 81 -53.46 -27.55 -9.62
CA GLU A 81 -52.52 -26.65 -8.94
C GLU A 81 -52.60 -25.18 -9.37
N LEU A 82 -52.98 -24.88 -10.62
CA LEU A 82 -53.25 -23.50 -11.04
C LEU A 82 -54.46 -22.94 -10.28
N PHE A 83 -55.49 -23.76 -10.10
CA PHE A 83 -56.65 -23.35 -9.36
C PHE A 83 -56.37 -23.21 -7.85
N ASN A 84 -55.66 -24.17 -7.25
CA ASN A 84 -55.20 -24.08 -5.85
C ASN A 84 -54.39 -22.80 -5.63
N LEU A 85 -53.48 -22.48 -6.54
CA LEU A 85 -52.70 -21.25 -6.51
C LEU A 85 -53.63 -20.02 -6.48
N LEU A 86 -54.64 -19.95 -7.34
CA LEU A 86 -55.55 -18.81 -7.42
C LEU A 86 -56.49 -18.69 -6.21
N THR A 87 -57.07 -19.80 -5.77
CA THR A 87 -58.15 -19.81 -4.75
C THR A 87 -57.64 -19.94 -3.32
N LYS A 88 -56.47 -20.56 -3.11
CA LYS A 88 -55.88 -20.75 -1.78
C LYS A 88 -54.73 -19.80 -1.53
N LYS A 89 -53.82 -19.63 -2.50
CA LYS A 89 -52.67 -18.72 -2.33
C LYS A 89 -53.03 -17.28 -2.66
N ILE A 90 -53.32 -16.94 -3.91
CA ILE A 90 -53.54 -15.55 -4.36
C ILE A 90 -54.79 -14.94 -3.71
N ALA A 91 -55.88 -15.68 -3.58
CA ALA A 91 -57.09 -15.20 -2.89
C ALA A 91 -56.94 -15.00 -1.37
N SER A 92 -55.85 -15.48 -0.76
CA SER A 92 -55.55 -15.17 0.64
C SER A 92 -55.00 -13.75 0.85
N ILE A 93 -54.59 -13.07 -0.24
CA ILE A 93 -53.99 -11.73 -0.18
C ILE A 93 -55.09 -10.68 0.09
N PRO A 94 -54.96 -9.82 1.11
CA PRO A 94 -56.02 -8.90 1.54
C PRO A 94 -56.58 -7.98 0.45
N ASN A 95 -55.73 -7.53 -0.47
CA ASN A 95 -56.11 -6.59 -1.54
C ASN A 95 -56.59 -7.28 -2.82
N PHE A 96 -56.62 -8.62 -2.87
CA PHE A 96 -57.11 -9.37 -4.02
C PHE A 96 -58.61 -9.64 -3.88
N GLN A 97 -59.40 -9.20 -4.87
CA GLN A 97 -60.83 -9.49 -4.92
C GLN A 97 -61.06 -10.99 -5.22
N ARG A 98 -61.01 -11.84 -4.19
CA ARG A 98 -60.97 -13.33 -4.23
C ARG A 98 -61.56 -13.97 -5.49
N THR A 99 -62.84 -13.78 -5.76
CA THR A 99 -63.53 -14.43 -6.89
C THR A 99 -63.49 -13.59 -8.17
N ARG A 100 -63.64 -12.26 -8.10
CA ARG A 100 -63.69 -11.37 -9.27
C ARG A 100 -62.32 -11.14 -9.89
N GLY A 101 -61.30 -10.97 -9.05
CA GLY A 101 -59.89 -10.85 -9.44
C GLY A 101 -59.37 -12.13 -10.09
N ALA A 102 -59.68 -13.30 -9.52
CA ALA A 102 -59.27 -14.59 -10.11
C ALA A 102 -59.92 -14.82 -11.48
N LEU A 103 -61.22 -14.56 -11.62
CA LEU A 103 -61.91 -14.67 -12.91
C LEU A 103 -61.34 -13.69 -13.95
N ARG A 104 -61.02 -12.45 -13.54
CA ARG A 104 -60.45 -11.46 -14.44
C ARG A 104 -59.04 -11.87 -14.90
N LEU A 105 -58.20 -12.31 -13.97
CA LEU A 105 -56.85 -12.80 -14.28
C LEU A 105 -56.91 -13.99 -15.24
N LEU A 106 -57.76 -14.98 -14.98
CA LEU A 106 -57.95 -16.13 -15.88
C LEU A 106 -58.47 -15.72 -17.26
N ALA A 107 -59.39 -14.76 -17.34
CA ALA A 107 -59.89 -14.27 -18.62
C ALA A 107 -58.77 -13.63 -19.46
N ILE A 108 -57.88 -12.85 -18.85
CA ILE A 108 -56.74 -12.23 -19.54
C ILE A 108 -55.74 -13.31 -19.96
N VAL A 109 -55.44 -14.29 -19.10
CA VAL A 109 -54.55 -15.42 -19.41
C VAL A 109 -55.10 -16.22 -20.59
N ILE A 110 -56.39 -16.58 -20.58
CA ILE A 110 -57.01 -17.34 -21.68
C ILE A 110 -56.95 -16.53 -22.97
N ARG A 111 -57.31 -15.23 -22.92
CA ARG A 111 -57.23 -14.36 -24.10
C ARG A 111 -55.80 -14.36 -24.67
N TYR A 112 -54.79 -14.18 -23.83
CA TYR A 112 -53.39 -14.18 -24.24
C TYR A 112 -52.99 -15.52 -24.91
N LEU A 113 -53.26 -16.65 -24.25
CA LEU A 113 -52.92 -17.98 -24.78
C LEU A 113 -53.67 -18.28 -26.08
N TRP A 114 -54.93 -17.86 -26.17
CA TRP A 114 -55.75 -18.06 -27.37
C TRP A 114 -55.25 -17.24 -28.55
N GLN A 115 -54.86 -15.98 -28.33
CA GLN A 115 -54.25 -15.14 -29.35
C GLN A 115 -52.90 -15.69 -29.82
N GLU A 116 -52.02 -16.13 -28.91
CA GLU A 116 -50.76 -16.78 -29.30
C GLU A 116 -51.00 -18.04 -30.15
N LEU A 117 -52.01 -18.84 -29.80
CA LEU A 117 -52.39 -20.01 -30.58
C LEU A 117 -52.93 -19.64 -31.97
N GLU A 118 -53.75 -18.59 -32.08
CA GLU A 118 -54.26 -18.08 -33.36
C GLU A 118 -53.11 -17.53 -34.24
N ASP A 119 -52.23 -16.70 -33.67
CA ASP A 119 -51.06 -16.16 -34.37
C ASP A 119 -50.14 -17.27 -34.88
N LEU A 120 -49.92 -18.32 -34.08
CA LEU A 120 -49.16 -19.50 -34.50
C LEU A 120 -49.90 -20.33 -35.56
N ALA A 121 -51.24 -20.41 -35.50
CA ALA A 121 -52.07 -21.06 -36.52
C ALA A 121 -51.95 -20.38 -37.88
N GLU A 122 -51.96 -19.05 -37.89
CA GLU A 122 -51.91 -18.24 -39.09
C GLU A 122 -50.50 -18.22 -39.72
N ASN A 123 -49.45 -18.33 -38.90
CA ASN A 123 -48.06 -18.24 -39.33
C ASN A 123 -47.35 -19.60 -39.51
N SER A 124 -47.96 -20.72 -39.11
CA SER A 124 -47.39 -22.06 -39.27
C SER A 124 -48.06 -22.85 -40.40
N ALA A 125 -47.27 -23.23 -41.42
CA ALA A 125 -47.73 -24.11 -42.50
C ALA A 125 -47.99 -25.58 -42.04
N ILE A 126 -47.75 -25.88 -40.76
CA ILE A 126 -47.88 -27.22 -40.16
C ILE A 126 -48.81 -27.13 -38.95
N MET A 127 -50.10 -26.93 -39.20
CA MET A 127 -51.16 -27.28 -38.25
C MET A 127 -51.40 -28.79 -38.33
N GLY A 128 -50.46 -29.57 -37.80
CA GLY A 128 -50.59 -31.01 -37.55
C GLY A 128 -50.39 -31.30 -36.06
N GLU A 129 -50.62 -32.56 -35.65
CA GLU A 129 -50.44 -33.07 -34.28
C GLU A 129 -49.05 -32.79 -33.65
N ASN A 130 -48.10 -32.25 -34.43
CA ASN A 130 -46.74 -31.88 -34.04
C ASN A 130 -46.50 -30.35 -33.97
N SER A 131 -47.55 -29.54 -33.78
CA SER A 131 -47.35 -28.10 -33.50
C SER A 131 -46.49 -27.93 -32.24
N PRO A 132 -45.43 -27.09 -32.28
CA PRO A 132 -44.51 -26.93 -31.14
C PRO A 132 -45.14 -26.27 -29.91
N PHE A 133 -46.36 -25.74 -30.02
CA PHE A 133 -47.08 -25.09 -28.93
C PHE A 133 -48.48 -25.70 -28.75
N TRP A 134 -48.52 -26.92 -28.21
CA TRP A 134 -49.75 -27.60 -27.81
C TRP A 134 -49.99 -27.45 -26.31
N ILE A 135 -51.11 -26.85 -25.91
CA ILE A 135 -51.50 -26.67 -24.51
C ILE A 135 -52.68 -27.61 -24.20
N PRO A 136 -52.43 -28.86 -23.75
CA PRO A 136 -53.50 -29.80 -23.44
C PRO A 136 -54.33 -29.39 -22.21
N MET A 137 -53.69 -28.64 -21.30
CA MET A 137 -54.31 -28.09 -20.10
C MET A 137 -53.56 -26.83 -19.66
N ILE A 138 -54.24 -25.88 -19.02
CA ILE A 138 -53.64 -24.63 -18.56
C ILE A 138 -53.02 -24.83 -17.17
N HIS A 139 -51.70 -24.70 -17.07
CA HIS A 139 -50.89 -24.85 -15.87
C HIS A 139 -50.44 -23.49 -15.30
N PRO A 140 -49.89 -23.43 -14.07
CA PRO A 140 -49.36 -22.20 -13.48
C PRO A 140 -48.33 -21.46 -14.37
N HIS A 141 -47.43 -22.20 -15.01
CA HIS A 141 -46.37 -21.61 -15.84
C HIS A 141 -46.87 -20.94 -17.13
N HIS A 142 -48.11 -21.23 -17.56
CA HIS A 142 -48.74 -20.57 -18.71
C HIS A 142 -49.23 -19.15 -18.41
N ILE A 143 -49.23 -18.70 -17.14
CA ILE A 143 -49.50 -17.30 -16.83
C ILE A 143 -48.34 -16.45 -17.39
N PRO A 144 -48.59 -15.51 -18.33
CA PRO A 144 -47.57 -14.74 -19.04
C PRO A 144 -47.00 -13.60 -18.17
N LEU A 145 -46.42 -13.97 -17.03
CA LEU A 145 -45.79 -13.05 -16.09
C LEU A 145 -44.59 -12.35 -16.72
N GLY A 146 -44.56 -11.02 -16.65
CA GLY A 146 -43.54 -10.16 -17.27
C GLY A 146 -43.77 -9.89 -18.77
N MET A 147 -44.54 -10.74 -19.45
CA MET A 147 -44.91 -10.59 -20.86
C MET A 147 -46.15 -9.69 -21.02
N GLU A 148 -47.18 -9.93 -20.21
CA GLU A 148 -48.41 -9.14 -20.22
C GLU A 148 -48.42 -8.15 -19.04
N GLU A 149 -48.47 -6.85 -19.34
CA GLU A 149 -48.35 -5.81 -18.31
C GLU A 149 -49.54 -5.79 -17.36
N GLU A 150 -50.76 -6.05 -17.85
CA GLU A 150 -51.96 -6.08 -17.00
C GLU A 150 -51.86 -7.21 -15.95
N ILE A 151 -51.39 -8.39 -16.36
CA ILE A 151 -51.16 -9.54 -15.47
C ILE A 151 -50.04 -9.24 -14.48
N THR A 152 -48.95 -8.65 -14.97
CA THR A 152 -47.79 -8.31 -14.12
C THR A 152 -48.16 -7.28 -13.06
N SER A 153 -48.91 -6.24 -13.43
CA SER A 153 -49.44 -5.22 -12.51
C SER A 153 -50.41 -5.81 -11.48
N ASP A 154 -51.29 -6.72 -11.94
CA ASP A 154 -52.23 -7.45 -11.09
C ASP A 154 -51.56 -8.32 -10.03
N LEU A 155 -50.38 -8.88 -10.34
CA LEU A 155 -49.64 -9.78 -9.46
C LEU A 155 -48.55 -9.08 -8.64
N THR A 156 -48.37 -7.76 -8.82
CA THR A 156 -47.37 -6.96 -8.11
C THR A 156 -47.99 -5.70 -7.48
N SER A 157 -48.04 -4.59 -8.21
CA SER A 157 -48.47 -3.28 -7.71
C SER A 157 -49.88 -3.28 -7.14
N ARG A 158 -50.85 -3.96 -7.79
CA ARG A 158 -52.24 -4.00 -7.32
C ARG A 158 -52.45 -4.91 -6.10
N LEU A 159 -51.46 -5.75 -5.78
CA LEU A 159 -51.39 -6.52 -4.54
C LEU A 159 -50.61 -5.81 -3.44
N ASP A 160 -50.27 -4.53 -3.63
CA ASP A 160 -49.44 -3.74 -2.72
C ASP A 160 -48.03 -4.36 -2.54
N ARG A 161 -47.51 -4.95 -3.62
CA ARG A 161 -46.15 -5.51 -3.70
C ARG A 161 -45.38 -4.98 -4.91
N PRO A 162 -45.18 -3.66 -5.04
CA PRO A 162 -44.47 -3.09 -6.20
C PRO A 162 -43.02 -3.58 -6.32
N LEU A 163 -42.35 -3.91 -5.20
CA LEU A 163 -40.97 -4.41 -5.19
C LEU A 163 -40.84 -5.78 -5.86
N MET A 164 -41.91 -6.59 -5.91
CA MET A 164 -41.91 -7.88 -6.60
C MET A 164 -41.82 -7.76 -8.13
N ARG A 165 -41.90 -6.55 -8.69
CA ARG A 165 -41.64 -6.31 -10.11
C ARG A 165 -40.16 -6.45 -10.48
N ILE A 166 -39.25 -6.12 -9.57
CA ILE A 166 -37.80 -6.15 -9.81
C ILE A 166 -37.29 -7.59 -10.04
N PRO A 167 -37.66 -8.59 -9.20
CA PRO A 167 -37.34 -10.01 -9.47
C PRO A 167 -37.82 -10.52 -10.84
N ILE A 168 -38.98 -10.04 -11.31
CA ILE A 168 -39.50 -10.43 -12.63
C ILE A 168 -38.53 -9.96 -13.71
N GLN A 169 -38.20 -8.68 -13.71
CA GLN A 169 -37.31 -8.08 -14.72
C GLN A 169 -35.88 -8.65 -14.64
N ALA A 170 -35.36 -8.91 -13.44
CA ALA A 170 -34.00 -9.42 -13.29
C ALA A 170 -33.87 -10.92 -13.65
N ASP A 171 -34.81 -11.76 -13.21
CA ASP A 171 -34.62 -13.22 -13.22
C ASP A 171 -35.64 -14.00 -14.07
N ILE A 172 -36.82 -13.44 -14.37
CA ILE A 172 -37.93 -14.17 -15.01
C ILE A 172 -38.18 -13.75 -16.46
N TYR A 173 -38.42 -12.46 -16.70
CA TYR A 173 -38.67 -11.97 -18.04
C TYR A 173 -38.53 -10.45 -18.07
N ASN A 174 -37.72 -9.96 -19.00
CA ASN A 174 -37.59 -8.55 -19.29
C ASN A 174 -37.82 -8.31 -20.78
N PRO A 175 -38.84 -7.53 -21.17
CA PRO A 175 -39.07 -7.18 -22.58
C PRO A 175 -38.03 -6.17 -23.11
N ASP A 176 -37.51 -5.28 -22.25
CA ASP A 176 -36.67 -4.16 -22.64
C ASP A 176 -35.30 -4.18 -21.95
N GLY A 177 -34.21 -4.06 -22.71
CA GLY A 177 -32.86 -3.95 -22.16
C GLY A 177 -32.16 -5.30 -21.94
N ARG A 178 -31.61 -5.52 -20.74
CA ARG A 178 -30.90 -6.77 -20.42
C ARG A 178 -31.91 -7.92 -20.25
N GLU A 179 -31.70 -9.01 -20.99
CA GLU A 179 -32.46 -10.25 -20.83
C GLU A 179 -32.37 -10.78 -19.40
N ALA A 180 -33.50 -11.24 -18.87
CA ALA A 180 -33.57 -11.88 -17.56
C ALA A 180 -32.82 -13.22 -17.56
N HIS A 181 -32.33 -13.65 -16.39
CA HIS A 181 -31.51 -14.87 -16.28
C HIS A 181 -32.20 -16.12 -16.86
N SER A 182 -33.51 -16.27 -16.70
CA SER A 182 -34.24 -17.38 -17.30
C SER A 182 -34.34 -17.29 -18.83
N GLN A 183 -34.54 -16.11 -19.42
CA GLN A 183 -34.51 -15.92 -20.87
C GLN A 183 -33.15 -16.32 -21.47
N ILE A 184 -32.05 -16.01 -20.78
CA ILE A 184 -30.71 -16.39 -21.20
C ILE A 184 -30.56 -17.93 -21.21
N GLN A 185 -31.00 -18.60 -20.14
CA GLN A 185 -30.93 -20.06 -20.06
C GLN A 185 -31.90 -20.76 -21.04
N ASP A 186 -33.05 -20.15 -21.34
CA ASP A 186 -34.01 -20.68 -22.30
C ASP A 186 -33.48 -20.72 -23.75
N LYS A 187 -32.40 -20.01 -24.06
CA LYS A 187 -31.69 -20.16 -25.34
C LYS A 187 -31.10 -21.56 -25.50
N GLU A 188 -30.58 -22.15 -24.42
CA GLU A 188 -30.07 -23.53 -24.43
C GLU A 188 -31.21 -24.54 -24.62
N TRP A 189 -32.37 -24.31 -23.98
CA TRP A 189 -33.54 -25.18 -24.11
C TRP A 189 -34.12 -25.12 -25.52
N SER A 190 -34.29 -23.91 -26.06
CA SER A 190 -34.74 -23.69 -27.43
C SER A 190 -33.81 -24.35 -28.46
N ALA A 191 -32.50 -24.29 -28.25
CA ALA A 191 -31.52 -24.96 -29.11
C ALA A 191 -31.58 -26.50 -29.06
N ALA A 192 -32.23 -27.05 -28.03
CA ALA A 192 -32.47 -28.49 -27.86
C ALA A 192 -33.90 -28.91 -28.23
N ASP A 193 -34.62 -28.07 -28.98
CA ASP A 193 -36.04 -28.25 -29.36
C ASP A 193 -36.96 -28.51 -28.14
N LYS A 194 -36.64 -27.89 -27.00
CA LYS A 194 -37.42 -27.93 -25.78
C LYS A 194 -38.14 -26.60 -25.56
N PRO A 195 -39.29 -26.60 -24.85
CA PRO A 195 -39.97 -25.37 -24.47
C PRO A 195 -39.07 -24.49 -23.58
N PRO A 196 -39.40 -23.20 -23.37
CA PRO A 196 -38.68 -22.29 -22.46
C PRO A 196 -38.84 -22.73 -21.00
N PHE A 197 -38.15 -23.82 -20.66
CA PHE A 197 -38.35 -24.59 -19.45
C PHE A 197 -37.89 -23.84 -18.21
N THR A 198 -36.83 -23.03 -18.31
CA THR A 198 -36.37 -22.18 -17.21
C THR A 198 -37.42 -21.11 -16.90
N SER A 199 -38.01 -20.46 -17.91
CA SER A 199 -39.14 -19.54 -17.69
C SER A 199 -40.33 -20.21 -17.02
N TRP A 200 -40.65 -21.45 -17.38
CA TRP A 200 -41.76 -22.17 -16.75
C TRP A 200 -41.52 -22.45 -15.26
N VAL A 201 -40.30 -22.86 -14.92
CA VAL A 201 -39.87 -23.08 -13.54
C VAL A 201 -39.95 -21.76 -12.74
N THR A 202 -39.34 -20.68 -13.25
CA THR A 202 -39.29 -19.40 -12.53
C THR A 202 -40.66 -18.76 -12.34
N ARG A 203 -41.54 -18.78 -13.36
CA ARG A 203 -42.92 -18.29 -13.24
C ARG A 203 -43.69 -19.05 -12.17
N THR A 204 -43.59 -20.37 -12.16
CA THR A 204 -44.28 -21.21 -11.18
C THR A 204 -43.81 -20.90 -9.77
N ILE A 205 -42.49 -20.77 -9.55
CA ILE A 205 -41.93 -20.39 -8.25
C ILE A 205 -42.38 -18.99 -7.84
N PHE A 206 -42.34 -18.01 -8.74
CA PHE A 206 -42.73 -16.64 -8.45
C PHE A 206 -44.18 -16.53 -8.03
N LEU A 207 -45.09 -17.15 -8.78
CA LEU A 207 -46.52 -17.17 -8.46
C LEU A 207 -46.77 -17.72 -7.06
N ASN A 208 -46.01 -18.74 -6.66
CA ASN A 208 -46.07 -19.32 -5.33
C ASN A 208 -45.34 -18.47 -4.25
N SER A 209 -44.60 -17.45 -4.64
CA SER A 209 -43.86 -16.51 -3.77
C SER A 209 -44.61 -15.18 -3.54
N ILE A 210 -45.78 -14.99 -4.17
CA ILE A 210 -46.58 -13.76 -4.04
C ILE A 210 -47.18 -13.62 -2.63
N ASN A 211 -47.36 -14.71 -1.90
CA ASN A 211 -47.76 -14.66 -0.49
C ASN A 211 -46.59 -14.26 0.41
N GLN A 212 -46.89 -13.63 1.55
CA GLN A 212 -45.90 -13.31 2.58
C GLN A 212 -45.83 -14.40 3.66
N GLY A 213 -44.69 -14.48 4.35
CA GLY A 213 -44.51 -15.36 5.51
C GLY A 213 -44.08 -16.79 5.17
N THR A 214 -44.38 -17.75 6.04
CA THR A 214 -43.95 -19.16 5.93
C THR A 214 -44.60 -19.91 4.77
N ALA A 215 -45.68 -19.37 4.21
CA ALA A 215 -46.36 -19.92 3.04
C ALA A 215 -45.76 -19.45 1.70
N ALA A 216 -44.74 -18.59 1.73
CA ALA A 216 -44.08 -18.06 0.53
C ALA A 216 -43.11 -19.09 -0.06
N GLY A 217 -43.33 -19.42 -1.34
CA GLY A 217 -42.52 -20.37 -2.09
C GLY A 217 -43.26 -21.66 -2.43
N ILE A 218 -42.52 -22.58 -3.04
CA ILE A 218 -42.99 -23.89 -3.48
C ILE A 218 -41.94 -24.95 -3.18
N ARG A 219 -42.37 -26.12 -2.72
CA ARG A 219 -41.48 -27.28 -2.55
C ARG A 219 -41.15 -27.88 -3.91
N VAL A 220 -39.96 -28.47 -4.06
CA VAL A 220 -39.56 -29.11 -5.33
C VAL A 220 -40.56 -30.20 -5.76
N SER A 221 -41.13 -30.97 -4.83
CA SER A 221 -42.17 -31.96 -5.15
C SER A 221 -43.44 -31.34 -5.72
N GLU A 222 -43.93 -30.26 -5.11
CA GLU A 222 -45.09 -29.50 -5.61
C GLU A 222 -44.79 -28.81 -6.95
N LEU A 223 -43.56 -28.33 -7.13
CA LEU A 223 -43.09 -27.73 -8.38
C LEU A 223 -43.05 -28.76 -9.52
N ASN A 224 -42.55 -29.97 -9.24
CA ASN A 224 -42.58 -31.08 -10.18
C ASN A 224 -44.01 -31.40 -10.59
N LEU A 225 -44.96 -31.46 -9.64
CA LEU A 225 -46.37 -31.69 -9.94
C LEU A 225 -46.97 -30.58 -10.84
N CYS A 226 -46.60 -29.32 -10.62
CA CYS A 226 -47.07 -28.19 -11.45
C CYS A 226 -46.54 -28.22 -12.89
N LEU A 227 -45.38 -28.82 -13.12
CA LEU A 227 -44.68 -28.83 -14.41
C LEU A 227 -44.88 -30.14 -15.18
N LEU A 228 -45.21 -31.24 -14.50
CA LEU A 228 -45.32 -32.56 -15.10
C LEU A 228 -46.54 -32.65 -16.03
N THR A 229 -46.28 -32.67 -17.33
CA THR A 229 -47.29 -32.73 -18.39
C THR A 229 -47.09 -33.99 -19.24
N PRO A 230 -48.17 -34.69 -19.64
CA PRO A 230 -48.08 -35.80 -20.57
C PRO A 230 -47.34 -35.44 -21.86
N GLY A 231 -46.45 -36.33 -22.30
CA GLY A 231 -45.63 -36.13 -23.50
C GLY A 231 -44.39 -35.26 -23.32
N MET A 232 -44.18 -34.68 -22.13
CA MET A 232 -43.01 -33.83 -21.83
C MET A 232 -42.08 -34.46 -20.80
N ASP A 233 -40.78 -34.37 -21.05
CA ASP A 233 -39.75 -34.72 -20.06
C ASP A 233 -39.40 -33.50 -19.20
N ILE A 234 -39.64 -33.61 -17.89
CA ILE A 234 -39.39 -32.57 -16.89
C ILE A 234 -38.32 -32.96 -15.86
N GLY A 235 -37.48 -33.95 -16.16
CA GLY A 235 -36.39 -34.41 -15.28
C GLY A 235 -35.31 -33.38 -14.96
N PHE A 236 -35.42 -32.15 -15.47
CA PHE A 236 -34.40 -31.10 -15.38
C PHE A 236 -34.67 -30.04 -14.32
N VAL A 237 -35.79 -30.11 -13.57
CA VAL A 237 -36.16 -29.07 -12.58
C VAL A 237 -35.03 -28.79 -11.58
N GLN A 238 -34.40 -29.84 -11.06
CA GLN A 238 -33.29 -29.72 -10.12
C GLN A 238 -32.09 -29.01 -10.74
N THR A 239 -31.70 -29.39 -11.96
CA THR A 239 -30.60 -28.75 -12.71
C THR A 239 -30.89 -27.28 -12.99
N VAL A 240 -32.14 -26.94 -13.31
CA VAL A 240 -32.57 -25.55 -13.48
C VAL A 240 -32.42 -24.77 -12.18
N LEU A 241 -32.88 -25.32 -11.04
CA LEU A 241 -32.76 -24.69 -9.73
C LEU A 241 -31.30 -24.49 -9.30
N GLU A 242 -30.42 -25.45 -9.60
CA GLU A 242 -28.98 -25.33 -9.33
C GLU A 242 -28.35 -24.21 -10.15
N ARG A 243 -28.58 -24.20 -11.48
CA ARG A 243 -28.04 -23.16 -12.38
C ARG A 243 -28.59 -21.77 -12.05
N LEU A 244 -29.90 -21.63 -11.85
CA LEU A 244 -30.49 -20.35 -11.42
C LEU A 244 -30.04 -19.99 -9.99
N GLY A 245 -29.80 -20.98 -9.14
CA GLY A 245 -29.27 -20.78 -7.80
C GLY A 245 -27.94 -20.03 -7.78
N GLU A 246 -27.12 -20.14 -8.83
CA GLU A 246 -25.86 -19.43 -8.96
C GLU A 246 -26.04 -17.99 -9.46
N VAL A 247 -26.87 -17.79 -10.49
CA VAL A 247 -26.93 -16.51 -11.23
C VAL A 247 -28.10 -15.60 -10.84
N ALA A 248 -29.27 -16.16 -10.48
CA ALA A 248 -30.49 -15.38 -10.27
C ALA A 248 -30.40 -14.58 -8.97
N TRP A 249 -30.67 -13.27 -9.02
CA TRP A 249 -30.44 -12.36 -7.89
C TRP A 249 -31.43 -12.56 -6.76
N TYR A 250 -32.69 -12.82 -7.09
CA TYR A 250 -33.82 -12.81 -6.16
C TYR A 250 -34.34 -14.22 -5.82
N LEU A 251 -33.84 -15.25 -6.51
CA LEU A 251 -34.17 -16.65 -6.23
C LEU A 251 -33.40 -17.16 -4.99
N ASP A 252 -34.19 -17.58 -3.99
CA ASP A 252 -33.76 -18.26 -2.78
C ASP A 252 -34.19 -19.72 -2.86
N TYR A 253 -33.23 -20.64 -2.84
CA TYR A 253 -33.48 -22.07 -2.78
C TYR A 253 -32.90 -22.64 -1.49
N ASP A 254 -33.79 -23.08 -0.60
CA ASP A 254 -33.41 -23.73 0.66
C ASP A 254 -33.28 -25.23 0.43
N GLN A 255 -32.04 -25.72 0.43
CA GLN A 255 -31.71 -27.13 0.24
C GLN A 255 -32.25 -28.03 1.35
N PHE A 256 -32.39 -27.53 2.58
CA PHE A 256 -32.89 -28.34 3.71
C PHE A 256 -34.38 -28.61 3.61
N THR A 257 -35.16 -27.57 3.25
CA THR A 257 -36.61 -27.72 3.10
C THR A 257 -37.04 -28.04 1.67
N SER A 258 -36.09 -28.06 0.72
CA SER A 258 -36.33 -28.16 -0.72
C SER A 258 -37.38 -27.14 -1.20
N THR A 259 -37.31 -25.92 -0.67
CA THR A 259 -38.28 -24.85 -1.00
C THR A 259 -37.59 -23.77 -1.82
N ALA A 260 -38.16 -23.46 -2.98
CA ALA A 260 -37.73 -22.35 -3.82
C ALA A 260 -38.71 -21.18 -3.69
N ARG A 261 -38.19 -19.95 -3.62
CA ARG A 261 -38.99 -18.72 -3.58
C ARG A 261 -38.25 -17.53 -4.16
N PHE A 262 -38.99 -16.59 -4.72
CA PHE A 262 -38.49 -15.25 -5.02
C PHE A 262 -38.65 -14.33 -3.82
N LYS A 263 -37.64 -13.50 -3.57
CA LYS A 263 -37.65 -12.45 -2.54
C LYS A 263 -37.77 -11.07 -3.19
N GLU A 264 -38.18 -10.07 -2.41
CA GLU A 264 -38.19 -8.66 -2.86
C GLU A 264 -36.79 -8.05 -2.90
N GLU A 265 -35.87 -8.61 -2.11
CA GLU A 265 -34.50 -8.12 -1.97
C GLU A 265 -33.52 -9.07 -2.68
N PRO A 266 -32.53 -8.54 -3.41
CA PRO A 266 -31.55 -9.37 -4.10
C PRO A 266 -30.58 -10.01 -3.10
N SER A 267 -30.00 -11.15 -3.45
CA SER A 267 -28.93 -11.77 -2.66
C SER A 267 -27.66 -10.92 -2.77
N LEU A 268 -27.28 -10.26 -1.67
CA LEU A 268 -26.08 -9.42 -1.62
C LEU A 268 -24.82 -10.17 -2.06
N ASN A 269 -24.70 -11.45 -1.74
CA ASN A 269 -23.57 -12.28 -2.15
C ASN A 269 -23.51 -12.45 -3.67
N LYS A 270 -24.65 -12.67 -4.32
CA LYS A 270 -24.72 -12.84 -5.78
C LYS A 270 -24.44 -11.53 -6.51
N VAL A 271 -24.97 -10.42 -6.00
CA VAL A 271 -24.70 -9.08 -6.53
C VAL A 271 -23.20 -8.76 -6.46
N ILE A 272 -22.55 -9.03 -5.32
CA ILE A 272 -21.09 -8.84 -5.18
C ILE A 272 -20.31 -9.78 -6.09
N ALA A 273 -20.70 -11.06 -6.19
CA ALA A 273 -20.01 -12.04 -7.03
C ALA A 273 -20.04 -11.64 -8.51
N GLN A 274 -21.20 -11.22 -9.03
CA GLN A 274 -21.30 -10.74 -10.40
C GLN A 274 -20.49 -9.47 -10.62
N GLU A 275 -20.53 -8.53 -9.68
CA GLU A 275 -19.71 -7.31 -9.80
C GLU A 275 -18.21 -7.65 -9.79
N LYS A 276 -17.80 -8.62 -8.97
CA LYS A 276 -16.42 -9.12 -8.88
C LYS A 276 -15.94 -9.70 -10.22
N GLU A 277 -16.81 -10.31 -11.01
CA GLU A 277 -16.48 -10.79 -12.36
C GLU A 277 -16.24 -9.65 -13.36
N GLN A 278 -16.85 -8.48 -13.14
CA GLN A 278 -16.62 -7.29 -13.96
C GLN A 278 -15.32 -6.56 -13.61
N VAL A 279 -14.74 -6.82 -12.42
CA VAL A 279 -13.48 -6.19 -11.99
C VAL A 279 -12.30 -6.77 -12.76
N THR A 280 -11.58 -5.90 -13.46
CA THR A 280 -10.44 -6.34 -14.26
C THR A 280 -9.22 -6.67 -13.40
N THR A 281 -8.40 -7.60 -13.87
CA THR A 281 -7.13 -7.95 -13.18
C THR A 281 -6.16 -6.77 -13.14
N THR A 282 -6.13 -5.92 -14.18
CA THR A 282 -5.28 -4.72 -14.25
C THR A 282 -5.67 -3.72 -13.16
N GLU A 283 -6.95 -3.37 -13.08
CA GLU A 283 -7.47 -2.48 -12.04
C GLU A 283 -7.18 -3.00 -10.64
N THR A 284 -7.37 -4.32 -10.43
CA THR A 284 -7.07 -4.99 -9.15
C THR A 284 -5.60 -4.79 -8.76
N LYS A 285 -4.67 -5.06 -9.68
CA LYS A 285 -3.23 -4.95 -9.42
C LYS A 285 -2.82 -3.49 -9.13
N GLU A 286 -3.34 -2.53 -9.90
CA GLU A 286 -3.06 -1.10 -9.66
C GLU A 286 -3.60 -0.61 -8.32
N ARG A 287 -4.80 -1.05 -7.92
CA ARG A 287 -5.36 -0.73 -6.61
C ARG A 287 -4.52 -1.36 -5.49
N LEU A 288 -4.07 -2.61 -5.66
CA LEU A 288 -3.20 -3.29 -4.71
C LEU A 288 -1.85 -2.59 -4.52
N ARG A 289 -1.24 -2.09 -5.60
CA ARG A 289 0.00 -1.27 -5.54
C ARG A 289 -0.21 0.02 -4.75
N ARG A 290 -1.31 0.75 -5.01
CA ARG A 290 -1.64 1.98 -4.27
C ARG A 290 -1.83 1.74 -2.77
N GLU A 291 -2.53 0.67 -2.40
CA GLU A 291 -2.72 0.31 -0.99
C GLU A 291 -1.42 -0.16 -0.33
N ARG A 292 -0.58 -0.94 -1.04
CA ARG A 292 0.77 -1.31 -0.58
C ARG A 292 1.60 -0.07 -0.24
N ASP A 293 1.66 0.89 -1.16
CA ASP A 293 2.47 2.10 -0.98
C ASP A 293 1.95 2.96 0.17
N THR A 294 0.64 2.97 0.39
CA THR A 294 0.00 3.62 1.55
C THR A 294 0.36 2.91 2.86
N ILE A 295 0.40 1.57 2.86
CA ILE A 295 0.72 0.76 4.04
C ILE A 295 2.20 0.89 4.45
N PHE A 296 3.09 0.98 3.47
CA PHE A 296 4.54 1.08 3.67
C PHE A 296 5.10 2.49 3.48
N ALA A 297 4.24 3.52 3.50
CA ALA A 297 4.62 4.92 3.37
C ALA A 297 5.71 5.35 4.38
N ASP A 298 6.45 6.40 4.03
CA ASP A 298 7.57 6.95 4.80
C ASP A 298 7.22 7.14 6.29
N HIS A 299 7.97 6.47 7.17
CA HIS A 299 7.86 6.64 8.63
C HIS A 299 9.20 6.45 9.33
N CYS A 300 9.75 5.22 9.33
CA CYS A 300 11.07 4.92 9.88
C CYS A 300 12.16 4.83 8.80
N PHE A 301 11.76 4.46 7.59
CA PHE A 301 12.60 4.24 6.42
C PHE A 301 12.00 4.99 5.22
N LYS A 302 12.85 5.38 4.27
CA LYS A 302 12.41 5.98 3.02
C LYS A 302 11.88 4.90 2.08
N LEU A 303 10.61 4.97 1.69
CA LEU A 303 9.99 4.04 0.77
C LEU A 303 10.56 4.25 -0.64
N VAL A 304 11.03 3.16 -1.25
CA VAL A 304 11.23 3.06 -2.70
C VAL A 304 10.25 2.02 -3.22
N SER A 305 9.20 2.50 -3.90
CA SER A 305 8.09 1.67 -4.38
C SER A 305 8.43 1.04 -5.73
N GLY A 306 8.45 -0.30 -5.78
CA GLY A 306 8.55 -1.09 -7.00
C GLY A 306 9.77 -0.78 -7.89
N PRO A 307 11.02 -0.74 -7.37
CA PRO A 307 12.19 -0.51 -8.22
C PRO A 307 12.35 -1.67 -9.22
N VAL A 308 12.50 -1.34 -10.50
CA VAL A 308 12.68 -2.31 -11.61
C VAL A 308 14.14 -2.34 -12.06
N ASN A 309 14.87 -1.24 -11.88
CA ASN A 309 16.26 -1.09 -12.23
C ASN A 309 17.12 -0.62 -11.04
N PRO A 310 18.43 -0.93 -11.02
CA PRO A 310 19.34 -0.41 -10.00
C PRO A 310 19.42 1.13 -9.94
N SER A 311 19.10 1.83 -11.04
CA SER A 311 19.01 3.29 -11.11
C SER A 311 17.86 3.90 -10.31
N ASP A 312 16.82 3.12 -10.03
CA ASP A 312 15.62 3.59 -9.32
C ASP A 312 15.88 3.82 -7.82
N VAL A 313 17.03 3.33 -7.34
CA VAL A 313 17.48 3.46 -5.95
C VAL A 313 18.78 4.26 -5.94
N ASP A 314 18.74 5.46 -5.36
CA ASP A 314 19.90 6.35 -5.22
C ASP A 314 21.06 5.71 -4.43
N ASP A 315 22.26 6.27 -4.48
CA ASP A 315 23.42 5.77 -3.73
C ASP A 315 23.97 6.86 -2.80
N VAL A 316 23.27 7.06 -1.67
CA VAL A 316 23.54 8.13 -0.69
C VAL A 316 23.64 7.57 0.74
N ALA A 317 24.26 8.33 1.65
CA ALA A 317 24.49 7.94 3.06
C ALA A 317 23.63 8.71 4.08
N ASP A 318 22.43 9.11 3.66
CA ASP A 318 21.57 9.98 4.45
C ASP A 318 20.47 9.22 5.18
N TYR A 319 19.93 8.17 4.55
CA TYR A 319 18.78 7.43 5.08
C TYR A 319 18.80 5.95 4.67
N ILE A 320 18.04 5.15 5.40
CA ILE A 320 17.77 3.74 5.07
C ILE A 320 16.61 3.69 4.07
N ALA A 321 16.81 3.00 2.95
CA ALA A 321 15.79 2.80 1.93
C ALA A 321 15.08 1.45 2.13
N LEU A 322 13.75 1.48 2.15
CA LEU A 322 12.89 0.31 2.11
C LEU A 322 12.37 0.11 0.69
N CYS A 323 13.03 -0.77 -0.06
CA CYS A 323 12.67 -1.16 -1.41
C CYS A 323 11.57 -2.24 -1.35
N VAL A 324 10.34 -1.85 -1.65
CA VAL A 324 9.21 -2.80 -1.72
C VAL A 324 9.09 -3.28 -3.16
N ILE A 325 9.51 -4.52 -3.43
CA ILE A 325 9.60 -5.08 -4.79
C ILE A 325 8.20 -5.36 -5.34
N ASP A 326 7.96 -5.00 -6.59
CA ASP A 326 6.65 -5.29 -7.20
C ASP A 326 6.44 -6.80 -7.36
N PHE A 327 5.21 -7.26 -7.11
CA PHE A 327 4.88 -8.68 -7.18
C PHE A 327 4.91 -9.23 -8.62
N ASP A 328 4.87 -8.38 -9.65
CA ASP A 328 5.06 -8.82 -11.05
C ASP A 328 6.55 -9.03 -11.38
N GLU A 329 7.46 -8.41 -10.61
CA GLU A 329 8.91 -8.52 -10.82
C GLU A 329 9.53 -9.69 -10.04
N ALA A 330 9.13 -9.88 -8.78
CA ALA A 330 9.61 -11.00 -7.98
C ALA A 330 8.62 -11.41 -6.87
N THR A 331 8.50 -12.72 -6.68
CA THR A 331 7.77 -13.33 -5.55
C THR A 331 8.57 -14.48 -4.97
N ILE A 332 8.27 -14.82 -3.72
CA ILE A 332 8.88 -15.95 -2.99
C ILE A 332 7.79 -16.94 -2.61
N SER A 333 8.08 -18.23 -2.78
CA SER A 333 7.18 -19.30 -2.34
C SER A 333 7.69 -19.97 -1.06
N ASP A 334 9.01 -20.18 -0.95
CA ASP A 334 9.65 -20.89 0.17
C ASP A 334 10.57 -19.99 1.01
N THR A 335 10.60 -20.25 2.33
CA THR A 335 11.34 -19.45 3.32
C THR A 335 12.86 -19.66 3.32
N THR A 336 13.38 -20.53 2.45
CA THR A 336 14.81 -20.86 2.32
C THR A 336 15.42 -20.35 1.02
N GLN A 337 14.67 -19.60 0.21
CA GLN A 337 15.15 -19.08 -1.06
C GLN A 337 16.17 -17.95 -0.89
N VAL A 338 17.18 -17.97 -1.76
CA VAL A 338 18.12 -16.86 -1.96
C VAL A 338 17.36 -15.63 -2.48
N ALA A 339 17.92 -14.44 -2.25
CA ALA A 339 17.36 -13.20 -2.76
C ALA A 339 17.06 -13.29 -4.28
N PRO A 340 15.92 -12.78 -4.76
CA PRO A 340 15.61 -12.72 -6.19
C PRO A 340 16.70 -11.97 -6.97
N THR A 341 16.88 -12.32 -8.25
CA THR A 341 17.92 -11.72 -9.12
C THR A 341 17.79 -10.19 -9.23
N LEU A 342 16.57 -9.65 -9.24
CA LEU A 342 16.35 -8.21 -9.21
C LEU A 342 16.86 -7.58 -7.90
N VAL A 343 16.56 -8.19 -6.75
CA VAL A 343 17.03 -7.73 -5.43
C VAL A 343 18.55 -7.70 -5.38
N GLU A 344 19.21 -8.77 -5.86
CA GLU A 344 20.67 -8.83 -5.93
C GLU A 344 21.26 -7.75 -6.84
N ARG A 345 20.69 -7.52 -8.03
CA ARG A 345 21.14 -6.46 -8.96
C ARG A 345 21.01 -5.08 -8.35
N VAL A 346 19.89 -4.78 -7.70
CA VAL A 346 19.67 -3.47 -7.04
C VAL A 346 20.62 -3.31 -5.84
N PHE A 347 20.93 -4.39 -5.12
CA PHE A 347 21.87 -4.37 -4.01
C PHE A 347 23.33 -4.15 -4.44
N GLU A 348 23.75 -4.74 -5.56
CA GLU A 348 25.13 -4.68 -6.05
C GLU A 348 25.43 -3.45 -6.90
N ASN A 349 24.45 -2.94 -7.64
CA ASN A 349 24.65 -1.91 -8.66
C ASN A 349 23.79 -0.65 -8.41
N THR A 350 24.18 0.45 -9.06
CA THR A 350 23.47 1.73 -9.06
C THR A 350 23.72 2.51 -10.36
N GLY A 351 22.82 3.44 -10.66
CA GLY A 351 22.87 4.30 -11.86
C GLY A 351 22.63 3.55 -13.17
N GLU A 352 22.36 4.29 -14.24
CA GLU A 352 22.05 3.72 -15.56
C GLU A 352 23.21 2.91 -16.15
N SER A 353 24.45 3.28 -15.85
CA SER A 353 25.65 2.58 -16.32
C SER A 353 26.01 1.33 -15.49
N GLY A 354 25.23 0.99 -14.47
CA GLY A 354 25.45 -0.22 -13.64
C GLY A 354 26.70 -0.17 -12.76
N LYS A 355 27.07 1.00 -12.23
CA LYS A 355 28.23 1.15 -11.33
C LYS A 355 28.03 0.34 -10.05
N PHE A 356 29.11 -0.12 -9.42
CA PHE A 356 29.02 -0.79 -8.13
C PHE A 356 28.49 0.16 -7.06
N ARG A 357 27.52 -0.33 -6.28
CA ARG A 357 26.91 0.40 -5.19
C ARG A 357 27.86 0.53 -4.00
N ILE A 358 28.00 1.75 -3.49
CA ILE A 358 28.88 2.06 -2.36
C ILE A 358 28.14 1.87 -1.04
N TYR A 359 26.91 2.37 -0.92
CA TYR A 359 26.17 2.40 0.35
C TYR A 359 25.18 1.23 0.47
N LYS A 360 25.72 0.01 0.54
CA LYS A 360 24.93 -1.23 0.59
C LYS A 360 24.21 -1.45 1.92
N ASN A 361 24.82 -1.05 3.04
CA ASN A 361 24.28 -1.27 4.40
C ASN A 361 23.11 -0.36 4.78
N ARG A 362 22.44 0.23 3.79
CA ARG A 362 21.24 1.07 3.94
C ARG A 362 19.99 0.48 3.29
N LEU A 363 20.14 -0.59 2.50
CA LEU A 363 19.07 -1.13 1.68
C LEU A 363 18.32 -2.24 2.42
N LEU A 364 17.01 -2.09 2.52
CA LEU A 364 16.09 -3.13 2.96
C LEU A 364 15.21 -3.51 1.78
N PHE A 365 14.97 -4.80 1.56
CA PHE A 365 14.09 -5.27 0.50
C PHE A 365 12.93 -6.05 1.08
N LEU A 366 11.71 -5.71 0.65
CA LEU A 366 10.50 -6.41 1.03
C LEU A 366 9.88 -7.05 -0.20
N VAL A 367 9.71 -8.37 -0.16
CA VAL A 367 9.27 -9.18 -1.31
C VAL A 367 7.96 -9.88 -0.97
N ALA A 368 7.08 -9.96 -1.97
CA ALA A 368 5.77 -10.59 -1.86
C ALA A 368 5.88 -12.13 -1.78
N ASN A 369 5.06 -12.74 -0.92
CA ASN A 369 4.82 -14.17 -0.90
C ASN A 369 3.78 -14.54 -1.97
N LYS A 370 4.08 -15.54 -2.80
CA LYS A 370 3.25 -15.93 -3.95
C LYS A 370 1.86 -16.43 -3.55
N GLN A 371 1.76 -17.24 -2.50
CA GLN A 371 0.48 -17.82 -2.06
C GLN A 371 -0.44 -16.76 -1.44
N GLU A 372 0.13 -15.89 -0.61
CA GLU A 372 -0.64 -14.79 0.01
C GLU A 372 -1.07 -13.74 -1.03
N LEU A 373 -0.28 -13.54 -2.10
CA LEU A 373 -0.63 -12.61 -3.18
C LEU A 373 -1.95 -12.97 -3.86
N GLU A 374 -2.19 -14.25 -4.16
CA GLU A 374 -3.45 -14.69 -4.78
C GLU A 374 -4.65 -14.35 -3.90
N ARG A 375 -4.51 -14.57 -2.59
CA ARG A 375 -5.53 -14.19 -1.60
C ARG A 375 -5.73 -12.67 -1.50
N SER A 376 -4.65 -11.90 -1.57
CA SER A 376 -4.72 -10.43 -1.59
C SER A 376 -5.40 -9.89 -2.83
N LEU A 377 -5.15 -10.48 -4.00
CA LEU A 377 -5.83 -10.11 -5.25
C LEU A 377 -7.32 -10.42 -5.18
N ASP A 378 -7.70 -11.59 -4.64
CA ASP A 378 -9.12 -11.95 -4.49
C ASP A 378 -9.87 -11.05 -3.52
N ASN A 379 -9.28 -10.77 -2.35
CA ASN A 379 -9.82 -9.80 -1.38
C ASN A 379 -9.95 -8.39 -2.00
N MET A 380 -8.99 -7.98 -2.82
CA MET A 380 -9.01 -6.69 -3.50
C MET A 380 -10.12 -6.62 -4.55
N ARG A 381 -10.31 -7.67 -5.35
CA ARG A 381 -11.42 -7.74 -6.33
C ARG A 381 -12.77 -7.60 -5.65
N GLU A 382 -12.97 -8.30 -4.54
CA GLU A 382 -14.21 -8.21 -3.77
C GLU A 382 -14.40 -6.83 -3.13
N TYR A 383 -13.32 -6.22 -2.63
CA TYR A 383 -13.37 -4.85 -2.12
C TYR A 383 -13.76 -3.83 -3.22
N ILE A 384 -13.16 -3.93 -4.41
CA ILE A 384 -13.50 -3.07 -5.56
C ILE A 384 -14.95 -3.28 -5.98
N ALA A 385 -15.42 -4.53 -6.03
CA ALA A 385 -16.80 -4.86 -6.35
C ALA A 385 -17.79 -4.18 -5.37
N ILE A 386 -17.50 -4.25 -4.06
CA ILE A 386 -18.29 -3.56 -3.04
C ILE A 386 -18.26 -2.04 -3.23
N GLU A 387 -17.08 -1.44 -3.48
CA GLU A 387 -16.97 0.01 -3.75
C GLU A 387 -17.78 0.42 -4.99
N ASN A 388 -17.74 -0.37 -6.08
CA ASN A 388 -18.46 -0.09 -7.32
C ASN A 388 -19.98 -0.12 -7.13
N ILE A 389 -20.50 -1.10 -6.38
CA ILE A 389 -21.92 -1.16 -6.02
C ILE A 389 -22.31 0.08 -5.20
N MET A 390 -21.48 0.48 -4.23
CA MET A 390 -21.76 1.63 -3.38
C MET A 390 -21.71 2.98 -4.12
N ARG A 391 -20.92 3.09 -5.19
CA ARG A 391 -20.80 4.30 -6.01
C ARG A 391 -21.87 4.39 -7.12
N SER A 392 -22.43 3.26 -7.53
CA SER A 392 -23.48 3.22 -8.55
C SER A 392 -24.84 3.60 -7.95
N ALA A 393 -25.38 4.75 -8.33
CA ALA A 393 -26.68 5.23 -7.84
C ALA A 393 -27.82 4.25 -8.21
N ASP A 394 -27.79 3.68 -9.41
CA ASP A 394 -28.81 2.74 -9.90
C ASP A 394 -28.77 1.43 -9.09
N LYS A 395 -27.59 0.81 -8.94
CA LYS A 395 -27.45 -0.42 -8.13
C LYS A 395 -27.77 -0.19 -6.65
N LEU A 396 -27.51 1.01 -6.14
CA LEU A 396 -27.84 1.35 -4.76
C LEU A 396 -29.36 1.50 -4.55
N GLN A 397 -30.09 2.00 -5.55
CA GLN A 397 -31.56 2.09 -5.51
C GLN A 397 -32.22 0.70 -5.41
N ASP A 398 -31.64 -0.31 -6.04
CA ASP A 398 -32.12 -1.70 -5.99
C ASP A 398 -31.90 -2.40 -4.63
N LEU A 399 -31.11 -1.78 -3.73
CA LEU A 399 -30.81 -2.30 -2.40
C LEU A 399 -31.66 -1.63 -1.31
N SER A 400 -32.23 -2.45 -0.42
CA SER A 400 -32.97 -1.94 0.74
C SER A 400 -32.07 -1.25 1.76
N GLU A 401 -32.62 -0.41 2.64
CA GLU A 401 -31.83 0.27 3.69
C GLU A 401 -31.03 -0.69 4.56
N GLY A 402 -31.62 -1.84 4.91
CA GLY A 402 -30.96 -2.90 5.67
C GLY A 402 -29.78 -3.51 4.90
N GLN A 403 -29.92 -3.71 3.60
CA GLN A 403 -28.85 -4.20 2.73
C GLN A 403 -27.74 -3.18 2.54
N ARG A 404 -28.08 -1.89 2.36
CA ARG A 404 -27.09 -0.79 2.29
C ARG A 404 -26.25 -0.72 3.57
N LYS A 405 -26.87 -0.88 4.75
CA LYS A 405 -26.14 -0.95 6.02
C LYS A 405 -25.19 -2.14 6.08
N LYS A 406 -25.67 -3.34 5.70
CA LYS A 406 -24.83 -4.56 5.64
C LYS A 406 -23.68 -4.42 4.64
N LEU A 407 -23.92 -3.81 3.48
CA LEU A 407 -22.89 -3.58 2.46
C LEU A 407 -21.81 -2.61 2.96
N LYS A 408 -22.20 -1.54 3.66
CA LYS A 408 -21.26 -0.60 4.30
C LYS A 408 -20.44 -1.25 5.41
N GLU A 409 -21.05 -2.13 6.22
CA GLU A 409 -20.32 -2.93 7.22
C GLU A 409 -19.31 -3.87 6.54
N ARG A 410 -19.71 -4.52 5.43
CA ARG A 410 -18.81 -5.35 4.62
C ARG A 410 -17.67 -4.55 3.99
N GLU A 411 -17.93 -3.36 3.47
CA GLU A 411 -16.90 -2.46 2.93
C GLU A 411 -15.81 -2.20 3.97
N GLY A 412 -16.19 -1.82 5.20
CA GLY A 412 -15.25 -1.60 6.30
C GLY A 412 -14.44 -2.85 6.65
N ASN A 413 -15.08 -4.02 6.69
CA ASN A 413 -14.41 -5.30 6.95
C ASN A 413 -13.44 -5.68 5.83
N PHE A 414 -13.83 -5.54 4.56
CA PHE A 414 -12.97 -5.86 3.42
C PHE A 414 -11.79 -4.90 3.29
N LYS A 415 -11.98 -3.62 3.60
CA LYS A 415 -10.88 -2.66 3.68
C LYS A 415 -9.83 -3.10 4.70
N LEU A 416 -10.26 -3.58 5.86
CA LEU A 416 -9.36 -4.14 6.87
C LEU A 416 -8.69 -5.44 6.37
N ASN A 417 -9.47 -6.35 5.77
CA ASN A 417 -8.95 -7.61 5.23
C ASN A 417 -7.89 -7.40 4.14
N VAL A 418 -8.11 -6.43 3.24
CA VAL A 418 -7.14 -6.03 2.22
C VAL A 418 -5.84 -5.59 2.89
N ARG A 419 -5.91 -4.69 3.88
CA ARG A 419 -4.73 -4.21 4.62
C ARG A 419 -3.96 -5.36 5.30
N VAL A 420 -4.66 -6.26 5.98
CA VAL A 420 -4.06 -7.44 6.64
C VAL A 420 -3.42 -8.36 5.60
N SER A 421 -4.10 -8.62 4.49
CA SER A 421 -3.61 -9.51 3.44
C SER A 421 -2.38 -8.94 2.72
N ILE A 422 -2.31 -7.63 2.47
CA ILE A 422 -1.13 -6.98 1.89
C ILE A 422 0.06 -7.10 2.83
N GLY A 423 -0.15 -6.88 4.14
CA GLY A 423 0.88 -7.09 5.14
C GLY A 423 1.42 -8.53 5.11
N ASN A 424 0.55 -9.53 5.09
CA ASN A 424 0.94 -10.94 4.97
C ASN A 424 1.58 -11.30 3.63
N THR A 425 1.20 -10.62 2.55
CA THR A 425 1.84 -10.76 1.24
C THR A 425 3.28 -10.28 1.33
N TYR A 426 3.52 -9.07 1.83
CA TYR A 426 4.85 -8.47 1.93
C TYR A 426 5.55 -8.84 3.24
N ARG A 427 5.90 -10.12 3.38
CA ARG A 427 6.48 -10.70 4.61
C ARG A 427 7.92 -11.21 4.48
N HIS A 428 8.53 -11.15 3.31
CA HIS A 428 9.92 -11.61 3.12
C HIS A 428 10.84 -10.41 3.11
N LEU A 429 11.53 -10.19 4.23
CA LEU A 429 12.49 -9.11 4.43
C LEU A 429 13.89 -9.61 4.11
N PHE A 430 14.60 -8.91 3.24
CA PHE A 430 16.04 -9.05 3.07
C PHE A 430 16.73 -7.81 3.61
N TYR A 431 17.75 -8.03 4.42
CA TYR A 431 18.56 -6.96 4.99
C TYR A 431 20.05 -7.28 4.86
N PRO A 432 20.92 -6.27 4.87
CA PRO A 432 22.34 -6.50 4.65
C PRO A 432 22.95 -7.20 5.88
N GLU A 433 23.71 -8.27 5.72
CA GLU A 433 24.42 -8.93 6.83
C GLU A 433 25.66 -9.66 6.35
N SER A 434 26.69 -9.71 7.19
CA SER A 434 27.94 -10.43 6.88
C SER A 434 27.90 -11.83 7.51
N ASP A 435 27.36 -12.81 6.77
CA ASP A 435 27.36 -14.23 7.15
C ASP A 435 27.69 -15.10 5.94
N ARG A 436 28.78 -15.88 6.01
CA ARG A 436 29.26 -16.70 4.89
C ARG A 436 28.31 -17.82 4.49
N VAL A 437 27.44 -18.27 5.39
CA VAL A 437 26.54 -19.41 5.18
C VAL A 437 25.14 -18.91 4.84
N LYS A 438 24.59 -18.02 5.67
CA LYS A 438 23.20 -17.58 5.56
C LYS A 438 23.01 -16.35 4.65
N ALA A 439 24.07 -15.54 4.48
CA ALA A 439 24.06 -14.34 3.65
C ALA A 439 25.28 -14.31 2.71
N PRO A 440 25.50 -15.34 1.86
CA PRO A 440 26.73 -15.46 1.07
C PRO A 440 26.96 -14.29 0.10
N LYS A 441 25.88 -13.59 -0.28
CA LYS A 441 25.90 -12.37 -1.11
C LYS A 441 25.64 -11.09 -0.31
N GLY A 442 25.79 -11.13 1.00
CA GLY A 442 25.59 -9.98 1.89
C GLY A 442 24.14 -9.65 2.23
N LEU A 443 23.18 -10.50 1.86
CA LEU A 443 21.75 -10.34 2.20
C LEU A 443 21.26 -11.51 3.03
N MET A 444 20.77 -11.23 4.24
CA MET A 444 20.10 -12.19 5.11
C MET A 444 18.59 -12.16 4.84
N HIS A 445 17.98 -13.34 4.77
CA HIS A 445 16.53 -13.48 4.66
C HIS A 445 15.88 -13.65 6.03
N TYR A 446 14.82 -12.88 6.28
CA TYR A 446 13.95 -13.03 7.43
C TYR A 446 12.50 -13.03 6.98
N THR A 447 11.76 -14.05 7.38
CA THR A 447 10.32 -14.13 7.11
C THR A 447 9.55 -13.62 8.32
N LEU A 448 8.74 -12.58 8.12
CA LEU A 448 7.87 -12.04 9.15
C LEU A 448 6.75 -13.04 9.47
N PRO A 449 6.49 -13.34 10.76
CA PRO A 449 5.33 -14.14 11.16
C PRO A 449 4.02 -13.45 10.75
N ALA A 450 3.03 -14.23 10.32
CA ALA A 450 1.73 -13.71 9.86
C ALA A 450 1.01 -12.82 10.90
N GLN A 451 1.22 -13.08 12.19
CA GLN A 451 0.63 -12.27 13.27
C GLN A 451 1.20 -10.85 13.33
N ASP A 452 2.48 -10.69 12.99
CA ASP A 452 3.18 -9.41 13.02
C ASP A 452 2.95 -8.64 11.72
N SER A 453 3.05 -9.31 10.56
CA SER A 453 2.82 -8.70 9.25
C SER A 453 1.36 -8.31 9.02
N GLY A 454 0.41 -9.05 9.61
CA GLY A 454 -1.02 -8.79 9.50
C GLY A 454 -1.58 -7.78 10.51
N ASP A 455 -0.77 -7.20 11.41
CA ASP A 455 -1.29 -6.27 12.42
C ASP A 455 -1.67 -4.91 11.81
N ALA A 456 -2.95 -4.76 11.47
CA ALA A 456 -3.49 -3.53 10.89
C ALA A 456 -3.56 -2.35 11.86
N LYS A 457 -3.33 -2.55 13.17
CA LYS A 457 -3.36 -1.46 14.17
C LYS A 457 -2.05 -0.68 14.21
N LYS A 458 -0.93 -1.30 13.84
CA LYS A 458 0.40 -0.68 13.85
C LYS A 458 0.79 -0.18 12.47
N LYS A 459 1.75 0.74 12.44
CA LYS A 459 2.43 1.11 11.18
C LYS A 459 3.39 -0.02 10.82
N GLN A 460 3.33 -0.49 9.57
CA GLN A 460 4.10 -1.68 9.16
C GLN A 460 5.61 -1.47 9.24
N GLN A 461 6.11 -0.25 8.98
CA GLN A 461 7.53 0.05 9.15
C GLN A 461 8.00 -0.04 10.62
N GLU A 462 7.14 0.19 11.62
CA GLU A 462 7.50 0.01 13.04
C GLU A 462 7.67 -1.48 13.38
N VAL A 463 6.86 -2.34 12.76
CA VAL A 463 7.01 -3.80 12.87
C VAL A 463 8.35 -4.23 12.28
N LEU A 464 8.70 -3.73 11.08
CA LEU A 464 10.00 -3.99 10.45
C LEU A 464 11.16 -3.51 11.34
N LEU A 465 11.09 -2.29 11.86
CA LEU A 465 12.10 -1.73 12.76
C LEU A 465 12.28 -2.60 14.02
N LYS A 466 11.17 -3.02 14.65
CA LYS A 466 11.22 -3.92 15.81
C LYS A 466 11.90 -5.24 15.45
N LYS A 467 11.55 -5.86 14.32
CA LYS A 467 12.18 -7.13 13.90
C LYS A 467 13.65 -6.98 13.56
N LEU A 468 14.07 -5.86 12.97
CA LEU A 468 15.49 -5.57 12.73
C LEU A 468 16.26 -5.34 14.04
N ARG A 469 15.62 -4.80 15.07
CA ARG A 469 16.17 -4.73 16.43
C ARG A 469 16.27 -6.12 17.08
N ASP A 470 15.24 -6.95 16.95
CA ASP A 470 15.22 -8.33 17.45
C ASP A 470 16.31 -9.19 16.77
N CYS A 471 16.56 -8.97 15.48
CA CYS A 471 17.64 -9.60 14.72
C CYS A 471 19.04 -9.02 15.03
N GLY A 472 19.13 -7.96 15.84
CA GLY A 472 20.39 -7.31 16.23
C GLY A 472 21.03 -6.42 15.16
N LYS A 473 20.40 -6.27 13.98
CA LYS A 473 20.90 -5.46 12.86
C LYS A 473 20.76 -3.96 13.11
N ILE A 474 19.74 -3.55 13.84
CA ILE A 474 19.53 -2.18 14.34
C ILE A 474 19.69 -2.18 15.87
N ARG A 475 20.30 -1.14 16.42
CA ARG A 475 20.46 -1.00 17.88
C ARG A 475 19.14 -0.63 18.56
N MET A 476 19.00 -1.03 19.82
CA MET A 476 17.89 -0.58 20.66
C MET A 476 17.96 0.93 20.89
N GLU A 477 16.81 1.55 21.14
CA GLU A 477 16.69 3.00 21.26
C GLU A 477 17.44 3.58 22.46
N ASP A 478 17.43 2.83 23.56
CA ASP A 478 18.12 3.08 24.83
C ASP A 478 19.60 2.65 24.83
N ALA A 479 20.11 2.11 23.71
CA ALA A 479 21.52 1.71 23.64
C ALA A 479 22.43 2.91 23.89
N ALA A 480 23.45 2.72 24.72
CA ALA A 480 24.45 3.75 25.04
C ALA A 480 25.24 4.22 23.79
N ALA A 481 26.06 5.27 23.94
CA ALA A 481 27.02 5.65 22.90
C ALA A 481 27.93 4.47 22.50
N TYR A 482 28.51 4.53 21.29
CA TYR A 482 29.48 3.53 20.89
C TYR A 482 30.74 3.67 21.76
N ALA A 483 31.38 2.56 22.08
CA ALA A 483 32.69 2.62 22.73
C ALA A 483 33.73 3.14 21.72
N PRO A 484 34.62 4.08 22.09
CA PRO A 484 35.68 4.53 21.19
C PRO A 484 36.54 3.38 20.64
N SER A 485 36.84 2.40 21.48
CA SER A 485 37.55 1.18 21.08
C SER A 485 36.82 0.37 20.00
N TYR A 486 35.49 0.33 20.01
CA TYR A 486 34.70 -0.33 18.97
C TYR A 486 34.90 0.36 17.62
N ILE A 487 34.88 1.70 17.58
CA ILE A 487 35.15 2.45 16.35
C ILE A 487 36.54 2.12 15.83
N VAL A 488 37.58 2.19 16.66
CA VAL A 488 38.97 1.92 16.24
C VAL A 488 39.14 0.49 15.71
N GLN A 489 38.48 -0.50 16.32
CA GLN A 489 38.66 -1.91 15.97
C GLN A 489 37.79 -2.40 14.81
N LYS A 490 36.58 -1.85 14.65
CA LYS A 490 35.57 -2.38 13.73
C LYS A 490 35.16 -1.43 12.62
N VAL A 491 35.25 -0.12 12.83
CA VAL A 491 34.75 0.87 11.87
C VAL A 491 35.90 1.59 11.17
N TRP A 492 36.99 1.88 11.90
CA TRP A 492 38.16 2.58 11.38
C TRP A 492 38.93 1.71 10.38
N PRO A 493 39.10 2.15 9.12
CA PRO A 493 39.80 1.38 8.10
C PRO A 493 41.26 1.05 8.47
N ALA A 494 41.71 -0.16 8.14
CA ALA A 494 43.11 -0.54 8.35
C ALA A 494 44.03 0.27 7.40
N GLY A 495 45.19 0.69 7.92
CA GLY A 495 46.22 1.35 7.11
C GLY A 495 46.06 2.86 6.89
N ILE A 496 45.02 3.49 7.45
CA ILE A 496 44.91 4.96 7.47
C ILE A 496 45.16 5.52 8.88
N ASP A 497 45.88 6.64 8.87
CA ASP A 497 46.39 7.36 10.05
C ASP A 497 45.47 8.51 10.46
N HIS A 498 44.71 9.04 9.51
CA HIS A 498 43.69 10.05 9.74
C HIS A 498 42.42 9.68 9.01
N TRP A 499 41.29 10.18 9.49
CA TRP A 499 39.97 9.86 8.96
C TRP A 499 38.98 10.99 9.20
N LYS A 500 38.14 11.30 8.21
CA LYS A 500 37.15 12.38 8.34
C LYS A 500 35.90 11.91 9.04
N THR A 501 35.30 12.78 9.85
CA THR A 501 34.06 12.45 10.58
C THR A 501 32.89 12.13 9.65
N LYS A 502 32.80 12.79 8.48
CA LYS A 502 31.80 12.45 7.45
C LYS A 502 32.00 11.03 6.93
N GLU A 503 33.23 10.66 6.56
CA GLU A 503 33.56 9.31 6.08
C GLU A 503 33.33 8.25 7.16
N MET A 504 33.56 8.60 8.43
CA MET A 504 33.24 7.75 9.58
C MET A 504 31.74 7.47 9.72
N LYS A 505 30.88 8.49 9.55
CA LYS A 505 29.42 8.28 9.49
C LYS A 505 29.07 7.39 8.29
N GLU A 506 29.60 7.70 7.12
CA GLU A 506 29.36 6.97 5.88
C GLU A 506 29.77 5.49 5.95
N ALA A 507 30.78 5.15 6.74
CA ALA A 507 31.23 3.76 6.92
C ALA A 507 30.11 2.83 7.38
N PHE A 508 29.22 3.31 8.25
CA PHE A 508 28.05 2.53 8.68
C PHE A 508 27.06 2.23 7.55
N PHE A 509 27.03 3.07 6.50
CA PHE A 509 26.21 2.84 5.32
C PHE A 509 26.93 1.99 4.26
N LYS A 510 28.27 1.93 4.30
CA LYS A 510 29.11 1.16 3.36
C LYS A 510 29.28 -0.30 3.80
N ASP A 511 29.69 -0.53 5.05
CA ASP A 511 30.07 -1.86 5.54
C ASP A 511 28.85 -2.67 6.02
N VAL A 512 28.57 -3.74 5.29
CA VAL A 512 27.45 -4.66 5.55
C VAL A 512 27.60 -5.42 6.88
N SER A 513 28.80 -5.53 7.43
CA SER A 513 29.05 -6.16 8.73
C SER A 513 28.70 -5.27 9.93
N LEU A 514 28.52 -3.97 9.71
CA LEU A 514 28.13 -3.02 10.76
C LEU A 514 26.61 -3.00 10.93
N LYS A 515 26.16 -2.56 12.12
CA LYS A 515 24.74 -2.28 12.37
C LYS A 515 24.27 -1.10 11.54
N MET A 516 23.01 -1.13 11.09
CA MET A 516 22.47 -0.03 10.30
C MET A 516 22.32 1.23 11.15
N PHE A 517 22.67 2.37 10.57
CA PHE A 517 22.70 3.65 11.25
C PHE A 517 21.40 4.43 11.03
N LEU A 518 20.74 4.79 12.12
CA LEU A 518 19.52 5.62 12.12
C LEU A 518 19.85 7.05 12.56
N ASP A 519 19.01 8.00 12.20
CA ASP A 519 19.19 9.42 12.57
C ASP A 519 19.26 9.64 14.09
N GLY A 520 18.54 8.82 14.87
CA GLY A 520 18.61 8.85 16.34
C GLY A 520 19.99 8.52 16.92
N GLU A 521 20.88 7.88 16.15
CA GLU A 521 22.24 7.53 16.57
C GLU A 521 23.25 8.67 16.35
N ILE A 522 22.88 9.74 15.64
CA ILE A 522 23.76 10.89 15.35
C ILE A 522 24.31 11.50 16.64
N SER A 523 23.46 11.75 17.63
CA SER A 523 23.87 12.32 18.92
C SER A 523 24.82 11.38 19.68
N LYS A 524 24.55 10.08 19.65
CA LYS A 524 25.37 9.05 20.29
C LYS A 524 26.74 8.90 19.64
N LEU A 525 26.81 9.06 18.31
CA LEU A 525 28.07 9.04 17.59
C LEU A 525 28.91 10.29 17.87
N ARG A 526 28.30 11.47 18.02
CA ARG A 526 29.00 12.69 18.48
C ARG A 526 29.57 12.52 19.88
N GLU A 527 28.80 11.93 20.79
CA GLU A 527 29.27 11.61 22.14
C GLU A 527 30.43 10.61 22.11
N THR A 528 30.36 9.62 21.22
CA THR A 528 31.48 8.67 20.99
C THR A 528 32.75 9.39 20.57
N ILE A 529 32.66 10.34 19.62
CA ILE A 529 33.81 11.14 19.17
C ILE A 529 34.42 11.93 20.33
N ARG A 530 33.57 12.58 21.15
CA ARG A 530 33.99 13.31 22.34
C ARG A 530 34.70 12.42 23.35
N ASN A 531 34.11 11.27 23.68
CA ASN A 531 34.69 10.33 24.65
C ASN A 531 36.03 9.79 24.15
N GLY A 532 36.17 9.50 22.86
CA GLY A 532 37.45 9.05 22.32
C GLY A 532 38.57 10.09 22.39
N ILE A 533 38.25 11.39 22.30
CA ILE A 533 39.24 12.46 22.53
C ILE A 533 39.64 12.52 24.01
N LEU A 534 38.67 12.47 24.92
CA LEU A 534 38.92 12.50 26.37
C LEU A 534 39.71 11.28 26.84
N ASP A 535 39.40 10.11 26.31
CA ASP A 535 40.06 8.85 26.63
C ASP A 535 41.44 8.73 25.97
N GLY A 536 41.70 9.50 24.90
CA GLY A 536 42.95 9.45 24.13
C GLY A 536 42.98 8.32 23.11
N SER A 537 41.82 7.89 22.63
CA SER A 537 41.67 6.91 21.54
C SER A 537 42.03 7.50 20.17
N TRP A 538 41.88 8.82 20.00
CA TRP A 538 42.28 9.58 18.81
C TRP A 538 42.46 11.07 19.15
N ASP A 539 43.20 11.76 18.29
CA ASP A 539 43.32 13.22 18.29
C ASP A 539 42.36 13.82 17.24
N MET A 540 41.96 15.09 17.36
CA MET A 540 41.03 15.73 16.43
C MET A 540 41.58 17.05 15.90
N LYS A 541 41.35 17.34 14.62
CA LYS A 541 41.69 18.60 13.95
C LYS A 541 40.43 19.24 13.35
N ILE A 542 40.23 20.52 13.63
CA ILE A 542 39.17 21.36 13.04
C ILE A 542 39.82 22.63 12.49
N GLY A 543 40.01 22.69 11.17
CA GLY A 543 40.80 23.75 10.54
C GLY A 543 42.23 23.77 11.10
N GLU A 544 42.66 24.89 11.68
CA GLU A 544 43.98 25.02 12.33
C GLU A 544 43.99 24.59 13.81
N LYS A 545 42.82 24.32 14.41
CA LYS A 545 42.72 23.93 15.83
C LYS A 545 42.93 22.43 15.98
N VAL A 546 43.79 22.06 16.91
CA VAL A 546 44.12 20.67 17.24
C VAL A 546 43.67 20.36 18.67
N PHE A 547 43.03 19.22 18.87
CA PHE A 547 42.54 18.72 20.15
C PHE A 547 43.22 17.39 20.45
N ILE A 548 44.19 17.44 21.36
CA ILE A 548 44.99 16.30 21.85
C ILE A 548 44.72 16.16 23.34
N LYS A 549 44.66 14.92 23.83
CA LYS A 549 44.45 14.65 25.26
C LYS A 549 45.47 15.40 26.14
N ALA A 550 44.97 16.27 26.99
CA ALA A 550 45.72 17.06 27.97
C ALA A 550 44.87 17.30 29.23
N GLU A 551 45.48 17.61 30.37
CA GLU A 551 44.80 17.72 31.68
C GLU A 551 43.62 18.72 31.70
N ASN A 552 43.63 19.75 30.85
CA ASN A 552 42.60 20.78 30.76
C ASN A 552 41.95 20.89 29.36
N LEU A 553 41.81 19.78 28.65
CA LEU A 553 41.27 19.79 27.29
C LEU A 553 39.78 20.18 27.28
N LYS A 554 39.46 21.29 26.62
CA LYS A 554 38.08 21.68 26.29
C LYS A 554 37.73 21.17 24.89
N VAL A 555 36.93 20.11 24.84
CA VAL A 555 36.40 19.55 23.59
C VAL A 555 35.24 20.44 23.10
N PRO A 556 35.06 20.64 21.78
CA PRO A 556 33.93 21.41 21.25
C PRO A 556 32.57 20.86 21.68
N ASP A 557 31.63 21.79 21.94
CA ASP A 557 30.26 21.47 22.32
C ASP A 557 29.48 20.81 21.17
N SER A 558 29.73 21.24 19.93
CA SER A 558 29.18 20.63 18.72
C SER A 558 30.30 20.04 17.85
N ILE A 559 30.11 18.77 17.47
CA ILE A 559 30.94 18.07 16.50
C ILE A 559 30.08 17.81 15.26
N GLU A 560 30.50 18.38 14.13
CA GLU A 560 29.85 18.20 12.85
C GLU A 560 30.44 16.99 12.11
N PHE A 561 29.59 16.27 11.36
CA PHE A 561 30.03 15.23 10.45
C PHE A 561 30.32 15.86 9.08
N SER A 562 31.50 16.47 8.95
CA SER A 562 31.89 17.21 7.75
C SER A 562 33.28 16.81 7.26
N GLU A 563 33.64 17.32 6.08
CA GLU A 563 34.98 17.13 5.51
C GLU A 563 36.06 17.90 6.29
N GLY A 564 35.68 18.92 7.06
CA GLY A 564 36.60 19.81 7.79
C GLY A 564 36.96 19.36 9.20
N VAL A 565 36.36 18.26 9.68
CA VAL A 565 36.66 17.66 10.99
C VAL A 565 37.33 16.31 10.77
N GLU A 566 38.60 16.22 11.15
CA GLU A 566 39.46 15.06 10.95
C GLU A 566 39.87 14.47 12.29
N LEU A 567 39.85 13.13 12.38
CA LEU A 567 40.32 12.35 13.51
C LEU A 567 41.63 11.67 13.13
N TYR A 568 42.62 11.70 14.02
CA TYR A 568 43.95 11.13 13.82
C TYR A 568 44.22 10.05 14.86
N ARG A 569 44.99 9.02 14.50
CA ARG A 569 45.48 8.08 15.50
C ARG A 569 46.34 8.83 16.54
N PRO A 570 46.36 8.36 17.80
CA PRO A 570 47.07 9.05 18.86
C PRO A 570 48.54 9.29 18.53
N GLY A 571 49.01 10.53 18.75
CA GLY A 571 50.43 10.88 18.65
C GLY A 571 50.91 11.27 17.25
N ILE A 572 50.00 11.39 16.27
CA ILE A 572 50.34 11.90 14.93
C ILE A 572 50.30 13.42 14.89
N LEU A 573 49.34 14.03 15.57
CA LEU A 573 49.23 15.48 15.64
C LEU A 573 50.21 16.01 16.69
N GLU A 574 50.94 17.06 16.34
CA GLU A 574 51.75 17.83 17.28
C GLU A 574 51.03 19.12 17.65
N LEU A 575 51.15 19.55 18.91
CA LEU A 575 50.67 20.87 19.31
C LEU A 575 51.43 21.95 18.50
N PRO A 576 50.76 23.02 18.04
CA PRO A 576 51.46 24.13 17.41
C PRO A 576 52.56 24.67 18.33
N LYS A 577 53.78 24.87 17.81
CA LYS A 577 54.87 25.45 18.60
C LYS A 577 54.41 26.78 19.23
N PRO A 578 54.68 27.02 20.53
CA PRO A 578 54.24 28.25 21.19
C PRO A 578 54.83 29.48 20.48
N ARG A 579 53.99 30.50 20.25
CA ARG A 579 54.40 31.75 19.60
C ARG A 579 55.25 32.56 20.58
N GLU A 580 56.56 32.63 20.32
CA GLU A 580 57.50 33.37 21.18
C GLU A 580 57.61 34.83 20.76
N ILE A 581 57.54 35.71 21.76
CA ILE A 581 57.83 37.14 21.68
C ILE A 581 59.14 37.40 22.42
N GLU A 582 60.12 37.98 21.75
CA GLU A 582 61.36 38.49 22.33
C GLU A 582 61.35 40.02 22.25
N ILE A 583 61.60 40.70 23.37
CA ILE A 583 61.76 42.15 23.42
C ILE A 583 62.97 42.49 24.28
N SER A 584 63.78 43.43 23.82
CA SER A 584 64.97 43.91 24.52
C SER A 584 65.10 45.41 24.38
N ALA A 585 65.51 46.10 25.45
CA ALA A 585 65.81 47.53 25.43
C ALA A 585 67.28 47.76 25.81
N GLN A 586 68.00 48.50 24.97
CA GLN A 586 69.40 48.85 25.17
C GLN A 586 69.54 50.37 25.35
N VAL A 587 70.05 50.80 26.50
CA VAL A 587 70.34 52.21 26.80
C VAL A 587 71.74 52.55 26.28
N MET A 588 71.82 53.56 25.41
CA MET A 588 73.06 54.04 24.82
C MET A 588 73.68 55.13 25.69
N PHE A 589 75.01 55.21 25.70
CA PHE A 589 75.72 56.21 26.48
C PHE A 589 75.59 57.61 25.83
N SER A 590 75.10 58.58 26.59
CA SER A 590 75.07 60.00 26.20
C SER A 590 75.50 60.87 27.39
N LYS A 591 76.11 62.04 27.11
CA LYS A 591 76.44 63.06 28.11
C LYS A 591 75.26 63.98 28.43
N ASP A 592 74.15 63.86 27.69
CA ASP A 592 72.95 64.65 27.87
C ASP A 592 72.03 64.08 28.96
N MET A 593 71.18 64.93 29.54
CA MET A 593 70.19 64.55 30.57
C MET A 593 69.20 63.49 30.07
N LYS A 594 69.00 63.36 28.75
CA LYS A 594 68.21 62.30 28.13
C LYS A 594 69.14 61.28 27.49
N LYS A 595 68.95 60.00 27.80
CA LYS A 595 69.73 58.89 27.23
C LYS A 595 68.98 58.28 26.04
N PRO A 596 69.61 58.12 24.87
CA PRO A 596 69.00 57.40 23.76
C PRO A 596 68.84 55.92 24.12
N VAL A 597 67.68 55.35 23.82
CA VAL A 597 67.33 53.96 24.04
C VAL A 597 66.84 53.35 22.74
N ARG A 598 67.29 52.13 22.51
CA ARG A 598 66.97 51.32 21.35
C ARG A 598 66.25 50.07 21.81
N VAL A 599 65.00 49.92 21.38
CA VAL A 599 64.14 48.79 21.72
C VAL A 599 63.97 47.94 20.48
N GLY A 600 64.47 46.71 20.52
CA GLY A 600 64.31 45.72 19.44
C GLY A 600 63.39 44.60 19.88
N TRP A 601 62.55 44.11 18.97
CA TRP A 601 61.70 42.96 19.23
C TRP A 601 61.59 42.01 18.04
N ARG A 602 61.18 40.78 18.36
CA ARG A 602 60.85 39.72 17.41
C ARG A 602 59.62 38.97 17.91
N ALA A 603 58.55 39.02 17.14
CA ALA A 603 57.32 38.28 17.37
C ALA A 603 57.09 37.29 16.23
N SER A 604 57.21 35.99 16.52
CA SER A 604 57.09 34.94 15.51
C SER A 604 55.62 34.75 15.07
N GLY A 605 55.30 35.16 13.84
CA GLY A 605 53.95 35.03 13.26
C GLY A 605 52.96 36.15 13.59
N GLY A 606 53.41 37.23 14.25
CA GLY A 606 52.56 38.40 14.53
C GLY A 606 52.15 39.14 13.26
N LEU A 607 50.96 39.74 13.25
CA LEU A 607 50.45 40.52 12.10
C LEU A 607 50.50 42.02 12.36
N LYS A 608 50.10 42.46 13.56
CA LYS A 608 50.18 43.86 14.00
C LYS A 608 50.92 43.93 15.32
N VAL A 609 51.86 44.87 15.42
CA VAL A 609 52.55 45.17 16.67
C VAL A 609 52.25 46.61 17.07
N GLN A 610 51.86 46.80 18.32
CA GLN A 610 51.73 48.12 18.95
C GLN A 610 52.72 48.21 20.10
N MET A 611 53.44 49.33 20.19
CA MET A 611 54.38 49.59 21.28
C MET A 611 53.80 50.65 22.21
N TYR A 612 53.95 50.43 23.50
CA TYR A 612 53.64 51.40 24.55
C TYR A 612 54.91 51.80 25.28
N GLU A 613 55.05 53.08 25.53
CA GLU A 613 56.10 53.69 26.33
C GLU A 613 55.46 54.27 27.59
N ASN A 614 55.78 53.72 28.77
CA ASN A 614 55.15 54.08 30.06
C ASN A 614 53.61 54.11 30.00
N GLY A 615 53.02 53.13 29.30
CA GLY A 615 51.57 52.99 29.14
C GLY A 615 50.92 53.89 28.08
N LYS A 616 51.68 54.77 27.41
CA LYS A 616 51.19 55.56 26.27
C LYS A 616 51.51 54.86 24.96
N ILE A 617 50.52 54.73 24.09
CA ILE A 617 50.70 54.14 22.76
C ILE A 617 51.60 55.03 21.90
N ILE A 618 52.58 54.42 21.25
CA ILE A 618 53.35 55.08 20.19
C ILE A 618 52.55 54.93 18.91
N ASP A 619 52.05 56.04 18.38
CA ASP A 619 51.24 56.09 17.16
C ASP A 619 52.11 55.90 15.91
N LYS A 620 52.63 54.67 15.75
CA LYS A 620 53.43 54.23 14.62
C LYS A 620 53.13 52.75 14.37
N GLU A 621 52.97 52.40 13.10
CA GLU A 621 52.86 50.98 12.71
C GLU A 621 54.23 50.31 12.78
N PHE A 622 54.28 49.21 13.53
CA PHE A 622 55.50 48.46 13.78
C PHE A 622 55.43 47.07 13.15
N ARG A 623 56.56 46.62 12.59
CA ARG A 623 56.65 45.27 11.99
C ARG A 623 56.85 44.20 13.09
N PRO A 624 56.50 42.93 12.81
CA PRO A 624 56.72 41.81 13.75
C PRO A 624 58.17 41.61 14.17
N ARG A 625 59.12 42.06 13.35
CA ARG A 625 60.53 42.22 13.72
C ARG A 625 60.96 43.62 13.32
N ASP A 626 61.25 44.46 14.29
CA ASP A 626 61.53 45.88 14.08
C ASP A 626 62.30 46.46 15.27
N GLU A 627 62.73 47.71 15.14
CA GLU A 627 63.50 48.44 16.13
C GLU A 627 62.98 49.87 16.27
N TYR A 628 62.84 50.35 17.50
CA TYR A 628 62.42 51.71 17.82
C TYR A 628 63.51 52.40 18.64
N SER A 629 63.84 53.65 18.28
CA SER A 629 64.79 54.47 19.02
C SER A 629 64.09 55.72 19.56
N THR A 630 64.26 55.99 20.86
CA THR A 630 63.71 57.16 21.57
C THR A 630 64.73 57.67 22.59
N GLU A 631 64.45 58.79 23.26
CA GLU A 631 65.28 59.34 24.32
C GLU A 631 64.49 59.39 25.64
N ILE A 632 65.02 58.77 26.69
CA ILE A 632 64.37 58.70 28.01
C ILE A 632 65.17 59.51 29.04
N GLY A 633 64.47 60.20 29.94
CA GLY A 633 65.06 60.95 31.06
C GLY A 633 65.02 60.21 32.40
N GLU A 634 64.21 59.15 32.48
CA GLU A 634 64.01 58.30 33.66
C GLU A 634 63.83 56.84 33.21
N THR A 635 63.85 55.89 34.15
CA THR A 635 63.64 54.47 33.83
C THR A 635 62.26 54.25 33.22
N THR A 636 62.22 53.75 31.98
CA THR A 636 60.99 53.63 31.17
C THR A 636 60.69 52.17 30.86
N ILE A 637 59.41 51.80 30.95
CA ILE A 637 58.90 50.47 30.57
C ILE A 637 58.37 50.52 29.14
N PHE A 638 58.87 49.61 28.30
CA PHE A 638 58.39 49.39 26.95
C PHE A 638 57.58 48.10 26.90
N LYS A 639 56.35 48.18 26.37
CA LYS A 639 55.46 47.04 26.20
C LYS A 639 55.10 46.87 24.74
N ILE A 640 55.29 45.68 24.19
CA ILE A 640 54.67 45.33 22.90
C ILE A 640 53.41 44.52 23.11
N VAL A 641 52.40 44.86 22.33
CA VAL A 641 51.16 44.11 22.17
C VAL A 641 51.13 43.62 20.74
N VAL A 642 51.10 42.30 20.55
CA VAL A 642 51.11 41.65 19.25
C VAL A 642 49.76 41.00 19.01
N ASP A 643 49.11 41.43 17.94
CA ASP A 643 47.87 40.83 17.44
C ASP A 643 48.20 39.88 16.29
N TYR A 644 47.69 38.65 16.40
CA TYR A 644 47.89 37.58 15.43
C TYR A 644 46.68 37.38 14.48
N GLY A 645 45.68 38.25 14.55
CA GLY A 645 44.54 38.32 13.61
C GLY A 645 43.47 37.23 13.78
N ASN A 646 43.69 36.27 14.68
CA ASN A 646 42.74 35.23 15.08
C ASN A 646 42.05 35.54 16.43
N GLY A 647 42.14 36.79 16.91
CA GLY A 647 41.66 37.23 18.23
C GLY A 647 42.63 36.93 19.38
N GLU A 648 43.79 36.33 19.09
CA GLU A 648 44.86 36.10 20.05
C GLU A 648 45.76 37.34 20.12
N ILE A 649 45.88 37.91 21.32
CA ILE A 649 46.74 39.05 21.62
C ILE A 649 47.73 38.61 22.70
N LEU A 650 49.03 38.72 22.42
CA LEU A 650 50.08 38.46 23.39
C LEU A 650 50.85 39.74 23.67
N GLU A 651 51.20 39.93 24.94
CA GLU A 651 51.93 41.11 25.40
C GLU A 651 53.24 40.72 26.09
N LYS A 652 54.26 41.55 25.90
CA LYS A 652 55.53 41.39 26.61
C LYS A 652 56.18 42.74 26.89
N GLU A 653 56.79 42.85 28.06
CA GLU A 653 57.37 44.08 28.57
C GLU A 653 58.88 43.94 28.77
N THR A 654 59.61 45.04 28.58
CA THR A 654 61.01 45.20 28.96
C THR A 654 61.21 46.57 29.59
N THR A 655 62.22 46.70 30.44
CA THR A 655 62.53 47.96 31.12
C THR A 655 63.89 48.48 30.68
N ALA A 656 63.97 49.77 30.34
CA ALA A 656 65.21 50.47 30.05
C ALA A 656 65.68 51.23 31.29
N PHE A 657 66.70 50.70 31.97
CA PHE A 657 67.16 51.22 33.27
C PHE A 657 68.19 52.35 33.12
N ILE A 658 67.92 53.52 33.72
CA ILE A 658 68.89 54.61 33.86
C ILE A 658 69.38 54.62 35.32
N GLY A 659 70.58 54.07 35.56
CA GLY A 659 71.19 54.08 36.89
C GLY A 659 71.45 55.51 37.39
N GLY A 660 70.93 55.82 38.59
CA GLY A 660 71.23 57.04 39.33
C GLY A 660 72.66 57.01 39.88
N GLY A 661 73.40 58.10 39.66
CA GLY A 661 74.76 58.24 40.17
C GLY A 661 74.78 58.48 41.67
N GLY A 662 75.37 57.54 42.41
CA GLY A 662 75.85 57.69 43.79
C GLY A 662 77.31 57.22 43.86
N ASN A 663 78.16 58.08 44.40
CA ASN A 663 79.61 57.95 44.55
C ASN A 663 80.02 56.92 45.63
N GLU A 664 81.34 56.66 45.69
CA GLU A 664 82.12 55.76 46.57
C GLU A 664 82.26 54.33 46.01
N GLY A 665 83.44 53.79 45.68
CA GLY A 665 84.82 54.17 45.96
C GLY A 665 85.54 53.02 46.64
N GLU A 666 86.43 52.33 45.90
CA GLU A 666 87.53 51.46 46.39
C GLU A 666 87.12 50.12 47.09
N ARG A 667 87.84 48.99 47.05
CA ARG A 667 89.08 48.50 46.43
C ARG A 667 89.21 46.98 46.75
N TYR A 668 89.89 46.26 45.84
CA TYR A 668 90.78 45.08 46.01
C TYR A 668 90.33 43.73 46.63
N GLY A 669 90.80 42.66 45.96
CA GLY A 669 91.13 41.34 46.54
C GLY A 669 90.42 40.17 45.86
N ASP A 670 90.80 39.78 44.64
CA ASP A 670 91.83 38.76 44.33
C ASP A 670 91.46 37.32 44.75
N SER A 671 91.20 36.45 43.76
CA SER A 671 92.09 35.32 43.40
C SER A 671 91.36 34.10 42.85
N THR A 672 91.81 33.67 41.66
CA THR A 672 91.98 32.26 41.20
C THR A 672 90.74 31.37 41.01
N ARG A 673 90.57 30.56 39.95
CA ARG A 673 91.55 29.84 39.10
C ARG A 673 90.79 29.23 37.89
N LYS A 674 91.43 29.29 36.70
CA LYS A 674 91.65 28.20 35.70
C LYS A 674 90.41 27.45 35.12
N THR A 675 90.29 27.10 33.82
CA THR A 675 91.27 26.82 32.76
C THR A 675 90.52 26.52 31.43
N THR A 676 91.01 27.05 30.29
CA THR A 676 91.37 26.39 28.99
C THR A 676 90.44 25.31 28.37
N VAL A 677 90.25 25.15 27.05
CA VAL A 677 90.98 25.56 25.82
C VAL A 677 90.16 25.17 24.57
N GLY A 678 90.36 25.92 23.46
CA GLY A 678 90.40 25.42 22.08
C GLY A 678 89.11 25.60 21.26
N GLY A 679 89.07 26.22 20.08
CA GLY A 679 90.09 26.85 19.25
C GLY A 679 89.53 27.03 17.82
N PHE A 680 89.84 28.18 17.19
CA PHE A 680 89.81 28.51 15.74
C PHE A 680 88.48 28.37 14.96
N SER A 681 88.09 29.24 14.01
CA SER A 681 88.68 30.45 13.43
C SER A 681 87.58 31.35 12.84
N ALA A 682 87.95 32.61 12.62
CA ALA A 682 87.15 33.74 12.18
C ALA A 682 86.84 33.79 10.66
N ALA A 683 86.06 34.84 10.34
CA ALA A 683 85.81 35.55 9.08
C ALA A 683 84.43 35.25 8.46
N GLU A 684 83.44 36.15 8.57
CA GLU A 684 83.30 37.40 7.78
C GLU A 684 83.35 37.10 6.27
N SER A 685 82.47 37.54 5.39
CA SER A 685 81.36 38.50 5.42
C SER A 685 80.70 38.46 4.03
N GLY A 686 79.46 38.97 3.92
CA GLY A 686 79.08 39.76 2.74
C GLY A 686 78.64 39.05 1.44
N SER A 687 77.34 38.76 1.35
CA SER A 687 76.39 39.49 0.51
C SER A 687 76.62 39.64 -1.02
N ILE A 688 75.72 38.95 -1.76
CA ILE A 688 74.89 39.41 -2.90
C ILE A 688 75.47 40.55 -3.77
N PHE A 689 76.06 40.20 -4.93
CA PHE A 689 75.81 40.75 -6.28
C PHE A 689 77.02 40.52 -7.20
N ALA A 690 77.05 39.35 -7.87
CA ALA A 690 77.83 39.10 -9.08
C ALA A 690 77.00 38.29 -10.10
N VAL A 691 76.22 39.03 -10.89
CA VAL A 691 75.85 38.87 -12.32
C VAL A 691 75.70 37.45 -12.94
N LYS A 692 74.42 37.00 -13.09
CA LYS A 692 73.62 36.66 -14.32
C LYS A 692 74.28 36.11 -15.62
N PRO A 693 73.52 35.51 -16.59
CA PRO A 693 72.65 34.30 -16.63
C PRO A 693 72.86 33.50 -17.96
N LEU A 694 71.96 32.53 -18.31
CA LEU A 694 71.57 31.99 -19.66
C LEU A 694 71.12 30.50 -19.48
N ILE A 695 70.00 29.93 -19.94
CA ILE A 695 69.17 30.05 -21.16
C ILE A 695 67.74 29.49 -20.91
N PHE A 696 66.78 30.00 -21.70
CA PHE A 696 65.38 29.59 -21.91
C PHE A 696 65.15 28.16 -22.42
N SER A 697 63.98 27.57 -22.13
CA SER A 697 63.05 27.02 -23.15
C SER A 697 61.72 26.56 -22.51
N TYR A 698 60.61 27.10 -23.02
CA TYR A 698 59.23 26.75 -22.69
C TYR A 698 58.66 26.00 -23.90
N ALA A 699 58.29 24.71 -23.76
CA ALA A 699 57.49 24.02 -24.77
C ALA A 699 56.74 22.84 -24.14
N GLY A 700 55.44 23.03 -23.95
CA GLY A 700 54.49 22.00 -23.56
C GLY A 700 53.07 22.42 -23.91
N THR A 701 52.86 22.98 -25.09
CA THR A 701 51.54 23.36 -25.60
C THR A 701 50.93 22.22 -26.41
N VAL A 702 49.68 21.87 -26.06
CA VAL A 702 48.48 21.37 -26.78
C VAL A 702 48.60 20.50 -28.07
N ASN A 703 49.71 20.47 -28.80
CA ASN A 703 49.85 19.72 -30.04
C ASN A 703 50.29 18.25 -29.88
N SER A 704 50.74 17.79 -28.70
CA SER A 704 51.11 16.38 -28.51
C SER A 704 49.90 15.44 -28.40
N SER A 705 48.74 15.95 -28.01
CA SER A 705 47.48 15.19 -27.96
C SER A 705 46.84 15.04 -29.35
N PHE A 706 47.01 16.02 -30.24
CA PHE A 706 46.48 15.95 -31.61
C PHE A 706 47.36 15.13 -32.56
N VAL A 707 48.68 15.09 -32.33
CA VAL A 707 49.59 14.18 -33.06
C VAL A 707 49.34 12.71 -32.68
N LYS A 708 49.12 12.41 -31.39
CA LYS A 708 48.76 11.05 -30.93
C LYS A 708 47.38 10.57 -31.41
N LEU A 709 46.42 11.48 -31.60
CA LEU A 709 45.12 11.16 -32.18
C LEU A 709 45.19 10.94 -33.70
N SER A 710 46.02 11.71 -34.42
CA SER A 710 46.31 11.49 -35.85
C SER A 710 46.99 10.15 -36.11
N ASP A 711 47.95 9.76 -35.27
CA ASP A 711 48.67 8.48 -35.41
C ASP A 711 47.77 7.28 -35.06
N PHE A 712 46.92 7.40 -34.03
CA PHE A 712 45.92 6.35 -33.70
C PHE A 712 44.88 6.11 -34.81
N ILE A 713 44.45 7.18 -35.52
CA ILE A 713 43.50 7.10 -36.64
C ILE A 713 44.18 6.58 -37.92
N LYS A 714 45.50 6.78 -38.09
CA LYS A 714 46.28 6.20 -39.21
C LYS A 714 46.61 4.72 -39.00
N ASP A 715 46.86 4.30 -37.76
CA ASP A 715 47.24 2.91 -37.43
C ASP A 715 46.04 1.95 -37.36
N ASN A 716 44.80 2.44 -37.23
CA ASN A 716 43.58 1.64 -37.12
C ASN A 716 42.56 1.91 -38.24
N LYS A 717 43.02 2.10 -39.48
CA LYS A 717 42.14 1.99 -40.66
C LYS A 717 42.03 0.53 -41.09
N PRO A 718 40.85 -0.11 -40.99
CA PRO A 718 40.63 -1.39 -41.66
C PRO A 718 40.68 -1.18 -43.18
N ALA A 719 41.43 -2.05 -43.85
CA ALA A 719 41.31 -2.32 -45.28
C ALA A 719 40.02 -3.10 -45.56
#